data_AF-A0A8H6LEW4-F1
#
_entry.id   AF-A0A8H6LEW4-F1
#
_cell.length_a   1.000
_cell.length_b   1.000
_cell.length_c   1.000
_cell.angle_alpha   90.00
_cell.angle_beta   90.00
_cell.angle_gamma   90.00
#
_symmetry.space_group_name_H-M   'P 1'
#
loop_
_entity.id
_entity.type
_entity.pdbx_description
1 polymer ?
#
loop_
_entity_poly.entity_id
_entity_poly.type
_entity_poly.pdbx_seq_one_letter_code
_entity_poly.pdbx_strand_id
1 'polypeptide(L)'
;MLVELIVSSNQSFSFAENPILREIFGYLNPSVSIQRANLSATAVRYKIIQEYNRHKQKVIEVLRDSPGALHISFDGWTSRNKLALYGIACFFRDEKNRPCKIMIGVPEAHRHFGSTIGGEVLDVLHTLGVSPEKIGYFTLDNAENNDTAMEVIGAELGFDGRLRRGRCFGHTINLSAKALLFGKIADAFEQQLSGAEALSDTEYARWRKRGPVGKLHNIVVDVRISHRLIYLFKEVQRDEINRATTLKLRSKKPLKLIIDNDTRWLSQLYMIRRALRLKTSIELLLIKYKAQWEDENRSKKTGQVTQAKLAKKPRILRDENQLTDKDWEVLYHLEAILTVFETVVKTLEGDGHIRRRKQGWTGSYGNIWDVVLGYELLLNTLEEYKQLAADFPDPEHFRIGINLAWDKLDEYYRRLDETPIYYTAMALHPAYRWDWFDETWAHKPSWVEKAKEMVADVWLSDYAHLEVRTSSSRGDDEPPAKRPRFFNPFEKNSRLPSSIPPYAAAIVVDEYQAWQTDREASDGNVRDPIGYWITKQGRYPRLSRMALDFLTIQPMSAECERLFSAAGKMVSGLRTNLDAEIIAICQVLRSWYRAGLIKDLDPLLKSHLESKLDGGCGTLSDDELALAESKWLLEGEDSASEVDDSTQQQQAEESVSTSESLVNGARGTVYDIGWAPGADAHRDPPCVIMMMMDNVAMLAEVFVAFTLAAFAWASPPIDKLCPSQSGMPAKPNPTLPSNGGASELPEPSQGAALKHIALGFGIQNYTCADTDTTPTPVGALAVLYDVTHLYPGQSHSSLTQAEWASLPGEVLNTLKVPLNLNENGIGASPIKPFPKKQDIKIRRLSKKISYLGHHYFNSAGVPTFDLDKACQLLIAKKIDGIKAPGSSPSGPDGTGAVDWLFLGDAGGSHGISFVYRVLTASGASHGCKTKGVDSTSYAAMYWFYN
;
A
#
# COMPACT_ATOMS: atom_id res chain seq x y z
N MET A 1 -9.26 23.09 -23.30
CA MET A 1 -8.30 24.02 -22.67
C MET A 1 -8.59 24.30 -21.19
N LEU A 2 -9.73 24.88 -20.77
CA LEU A 2 -9.90 25.20 -19.33
C LEU A 2 -10.13 23.94 -18.47
N VAL A 3 -10.99 23.01 -18.90
CA VAL A 3 -11.21 21.74 -18.18
C VAL A 3 -9.91 20.94 -18.19
N GLU A 4 -9.24 20.90 -19.33
CA GLU A 4 -7.93 20.30 -19.49
C GLU A 4 -6.86 20.87 -18.54
N LEU A 5 -6.76 22.20 -18.40
CA LEU A 5 -5.85 22.86 -17.46
C LEU A 5 -6.18 22.46 -16.01
N ILE A 6 -7.46 22.47 -15.66
CA ILE A 6 -7.94 22.13 -14.31
C ILE A 6 -7.60 20.67 -13.98
N VAL A 7 -7.90 19.74 -14.88
CA VAL A 7 -7.67 18.30 -14.69
C VAL A 7 -6.17 17.97 -14.75
N SER A 8 -5.42 18.46 -15.75
CA SER A 8 -4.00 18.11 -15.93
C SER A 8 -3.10 18.65 -14.82
N SER A 9 -3.47 19.81 -14.26
CA SER A 9 -2.70 20.54 -13.24
C SER A 9 -3.31 20.47 -11.83
N ASN A 10 -4.42 19.74 -11.63
CA ASN A 10 -5.13 19.62 -10.36
C ASN A 10 -5.50 20.99 -9.74
N GLN A 11 -5.99 21.93 -10.57
CA GLN A 11 -6.42 23.24 -10.09
C GLN A 11 -7.78 23.18 -9.39
N SER A 12 -8.07 24.21 -8.58
CA SER A 12 -9.39 24.35 -7.96
C SER A 12 -10.45 24.54 -9.04
N PHE A 13 -11.67 24.04 -8.83
CA PHE A 13 -12.75 24.33 -9.78
C PHE A 13 -13.13 25.82 -9.76
N SER A 14 -12.98 26.47 -8.60
CA SER A 14 -13.12 27.93 -8.47
C SER A 14 -12.05 28.71 -9.24
N PHE A 15 -11.00 28.06 -9.77
CA PHE A 15 -10.03 28.72 -10.64
C PHE A 15 -10.69 29.30 -11.89
N ALA A 16 -11.73 28.65 -12.42
CA ALA A 16 -12.54 29.18 -13.53
C ALA A 16 -13.28 30.48 -13.17
N GLU A 17 -13.43 30.76 -11.88
CA GLU A 17 -14.12 31.93 -11.35
C GLU A 17 -13.17 33.06 -10.95
N ASN A 18 -11.86 32.87 -11.11
CA ASN A 18 -10.86 33.87 -10.80
C ASN A 18 -11.10 35.16 -11.60
N PRO A 19 -11.23 36.34 -10.94
CA PRO A 19 -11.53 37.60 -11.62
C PRO A 19 -10.49 37.98 -12.68
N ILE A 20 -9.20 37.79 -12.39
CA ILE A 20 -8.10 38.09 -13.31
C ILE A 20 -8.15 37.16 -14.53
N LEU A 21 -8.43 35.86 -14.31
CA LEU A 21 -8.56 34.92 -15.42
C LEU A 21 -9.75 35.27 -16.35
N ARG A 22 -10.87 35.69 -15.77
CA ARG A 22 -12.03 36.16 -16.55
C ARG A 22 -11.74 37.45 -17.31
N GLU A 23 -10.98 38.36 -16.72
CA GLU A 23 -10.51 39.58 -17.38
C GLU A 23 -9.57 39.24 -18.55
N ILE A 24 -8.63 38.30 -18.36
CA ILE A 24 -7.77 37.80 -19.44
C ILE A 24 -8.61 37.21 -20.58
N PHE A 25 -9.63 36.39 -20.29
CA PHE A 25 -10.51 35.86 -21.35
C PHE A 25 -11.34 36.95 -22.03
N GLY A 26 -11.83 37.94 -21.29
CA GLY A 26 -12.52 39.10 -21.85
C GLY A 26 -11.61 39.97 -22.73
N TYR A 27 -10.34 40.11 -22.35
CA TYR A 27 -9.32 40.81 -23.14
C TYR A 27 -8.98 40.04 -24.42
N LEU A 28 -8.74 38.72 -24.32
CA LEU A 28 -8.41 37.87 -25.47
C LEU A 28 -9.58 37.70 -26.43
N ASN A 29 -10.81 37.68 -25.93
CA ASN A 29 -12.02 37.63 -26.75
C ASN A 29 -13.20 38.33 -26.06
N PRO A 30 -13.55 39.57 -26.48
CA PRO A 30 -14.65 40.35 -25.91
C PRO A 30 -16.00 39.63 -25.94
N SER A 31 -16.19 38.66 -26.85
CA SER A 31 -17.42 37.86 -26.94
C SER A 31 -17.73 37.08 -25.66
N VAL A 32 -16.71 36.69 -24.90
CA VAL A 32 -16.87 35.98 -23.62
C VAL A 32 -17.62 36.86 -22.61
N SER A 33 -17.25 38.13 -22.52
CA SER A 33 -17.91 39.12 -21.66
C SER A 33 -19.30 39.46 -22.18
N ILE A 34 -19.46 39.64 -23.49
CA ILE A 34 -20.74 39.98 -24.13
C ILE A 34 -21.78 38.87 -23.94
N GLN A 35 -21.39 37.62 -24.16
CA GLN A 35 -22.27 36.45 -24.04
C GLN A 35 -22.38 35.93 -22.60
N ARG A 36 -21.64 36.52 -21.65
CA ARG A 36 -21.50 36.01 -20.27
C ARG A 36 -21.09 34.54 -20.22
N ALA A 37 -20.23 34.11 -21.15
CA ALA A 37 -19.82 32.71 -21.33
C ALA A 37 -18.79 32.22 -20.29
N ASN A 38 -18.77 32.81 -19.09
CA ASN A 38 -17.87 32.42 -18.02
C ASN A 38 -18.29 31.07 -17.43
N LEU A 39 -17.33 30.15 -17.29
CA LEU A 39 -17.57 28.89 -16.60
C LEU A 39 -17.58 29.11 -15.08
N SER A 40 -18.53 28.47 -14.41
CA SER A 40 -18.57 28.36 -12.94
C SER A 40 -17.92 27.06 -12.48
N ALA A 41 -17.58 26.97 -11.19
CA ALA A 41 -17.06 25.75 -10.58
C ALA A 41 -18.04 24.57 -10.75
N THR A 42 -19.34 24.82 -10.66
CA THR A 42 -20.40 23.83 -10.91
C THR A 42 -20.42 23.38 -12.37
N ALA A 43 -20.28 24.31 -13.32
CA ALA A 43 -20.21 23.97 -14.74
C ALA A 43 -18.96 23.16 -15.07
N VAL A 44 -17.82 23.45 -14.44
CA VAL A 44 -16.59 22.65 -14.54
C VAL A 44 -16.82 21.24 -14.00
N ARG A 45 -17.41 21.09 -12.81
CA ARG A 45 -17.76 19.77 -12.24
C ARG A 45 -18.62 18.95 -13.20
N TYR A 46 -19.69 19.54 -13.73
CA TYR A 46 -20.58 18.89 -14.70
C TYR A 46 -19.82 18.45 -15.97
N LYS A 47 -19.00 19.33 -16.54
CA LYS A 47 -18.18 19.01 -17.72
C LYS A 47 -17.20 17.87 -17.45
N ILE A 48 -16.55 17.84 -16.30
CA ILE A 48 -15.62 16.75 -15.93
C ILE A 48 -16.35 15.39 -15.90
N ILE A 49 -17.53 15.32 -15.29
CA ILE A 49 -18.33 14.08 -15.27
C ILE A 49 -18.75 13.68 -16.68
N GLN A 50 -19.18 14.65 -17.50
CA GLN A 50 -19.55 14.42 -18.90
C GLN A 50 -18.36 13.87 -19.71
N GLU A 51 -17.17 14.44 -19.54
CA GLU A 51 -15.95 14.00 -20.21
C GLU A 51 -15.54 12.58 -19.80
N TYR A 52 -15.68 12.23 -18.52
CA TYR A 52 -15.47 10.87 -18.06
C TYR A 52 -16.43 9.88 -18.73
N ASN A 53 -17.72 10.17 -18.71
CA ASN A 53 -18.73 9.31 -19.34
C ASN A 53 -18.53 9.19 -20.85
N ARG A 54 -18.11 10.29 -21.52
CA ARG A 54 -17.82 10.32 -22.95
C ARG A 54 -16.67 9.40 -23.35
N HIS A 55 -15.62 9.33 -22.52
CA HIS A 55 -14.41 8.58 -22.84
C HIS A 55 -14.35 7.18 -22.25
N LYS A 56 -15.19 6.86 -21.25
CA LYS A 56 -15.22 5.56 -20.57
C LYS A 56 -15.31 4.40 -21.56
N GLN A 57 -16.18 4.49 -22.56
CA GLN A 57 -16.38 3.45 -23.55
C GLN A 57 -15.11 3.16 -24.37
N LYS A 58 -14.36 4.20 -24.73
CA LYS A 58 -13.07 4.04 -25.43
C LYS A 58 -12.04 3.30 -24.59
N VAL A 59 -12.03 3.54 -23.28
CA VAL A 59 -11.12 2.83 -22.36
C VAL A 59 -11.49 1.36 -22.23
N ILE A 60 -12.79 1.06 -22.16
CA ILE A 60 -13.30 -0.33 -22.17
C ILE A 60 -12.82 -1.06 -23.44
N GLU A 61 -12.94 -0.43 -24.60
CA GLU A 61 -12.47 -0.99 -25.88
C GLU A 61 -10.96 -1.22 -25.87
N VAL A 62 -10.17 -0.23 -25.44
CA VAL A 62 -8.70 -0.37 -25.35
C VAL A 62 -8.29 -1.52 -24.42
N LEU A 63 -8.92 -1.66 -23.26
CA LEU A 63 -8.60 -2.74 -22.32
C LEU A 63 -9.02 -4.10 -22.88
N ARG A 64 -10.21 -4.18 -23.48
CA ARG A 64 -10.71 -5.41 -24.11
C ARG A 64 -9.79 -5.87 -25.24
N ASP A 65 -9.39 -4.95 -26.12
CA ASP A 65 -8.62 -5.25 -27.33
C ASP A 65 -7.11 -5.32 -27.07
N SER A 66 -6.66 -4.92 -25.87
CA SER A 66 -5.25 -5.00 -25.48
C SER A 66 -4.66 -6.41 -25.71
N PRO A 67 -3.50 -6.51 -26.37
CA PRO A 67 -2.81 -7.78 -26.49
C PRO A 67 -2.15 -8.11 -25.16
N GLY A 68 -2.76 -8.95 -24.35
CA GLY A 68 -2.09 -9.43 -23.14
C GLY A 68 -3.06 -9.89 -22.09
N ALA A 69 -2.46 -10.25 -20.97
CA ALA A 69 -3.10 -10.09 -19.68
C ALA A 69 -3.07 -8.60 -19.25
N LEU A 70 -4.01 -8.25 -18.37
CA LEU A 70 -4.13 -6.97 -17.67
C LEU A 70 -3.63 -7.19 -16.25
N HIS A 71 -2.53 -6.55 -15.89
CA HIS A 71 -1.99 -6.61 -14.54
C HIS A 71 -2.52 -5.44 -13.72
N ILE A 72 -2.80 -5.66 -12.44
CA ILE A 72 -3.43 -4.68 -11.57
C ILE A 72 -2.48 -4.34 -10.43
N SER A 73 -2.44 -3.08 -10.02
CA SER A 73 -1.98 -2.73 -8.68
C SER A 73 -3.05 -1.89 -8.01
N PHE A 74 -3.23 -2.09 -6.72
CA PHE A 74 -4.05 -1.19 -5.93
C PHE A 74 -3.42 -0.93 -4.58
N ASP A 75 -3.72 0.25 -4.06
CA ASP A 75 -3.14 0.79 -2.84
C ASP A 75 -4.19 1.68 -2.17
N GLY A 76 -4.08 1.92 -0.88
CA GLY A 76 -5.03 2.69 -0.07
C GLY A 76 -4.40 3.96 0.51
N TRP A 77 -5.12 5.07 0.42
CA TRP A 77 -4.73 6.35 0.98
C TRP A 77 -5.87 6.99 1.77
N THR A 78 -5.59 7.32 3.03
CA THR A 78 -6.47 8.21 3.80
C THR A 78 -6.06 9.66 3.57
N SER A 79 -6.96 10.44 2.99
CA SER A 79 -6.76 11.85 2.69
C SER A 79 -6.80 12.74 3.94
N ARG A 80 -6.35 14.00 3.80
CA ARG A 80 -6.41 15.00 4.88
C ARG A 80 -7.83 15.32 5.34
N ASN A 81 -8.82 15.22 4.44
CA ASN A 81 -10.23 15.36 4.79
C ASN A 81 -10.89 14.03 5.18
N LYS A 82 -10.10 13.02 5.56
CA LYS A 82 -10.55 11.71 6.09
C LYS A 82 -11.31 10.84 5.10
N LEU A 83 -11.09 11.02 3.80
CA LEU A 83 -11.59 10.12 2.75
C LEU A 83 -10.61 8.95 2.59
N ALA A 84 -11.10 7.72 2.64
CA ALA A 84 -10.32 6.52 2.45
C ALA A 84 -10.39 6.08 0.97
N LEU A 85 -9.44 6.53 0.16
CA LEU A 85 -9.44 6.33 -1.28
C LEU A 85 -8.50 5.19 -1.65
N TYR A 86 -8.94 4.29 -2.54
CA TYR A 86 -8.11 3.22 -3.09
C TYR A 86 -7.79 3.49 -4.55
N GLY A 87 -6.52 3.69 -4.88
CA GLY A 87 -6.10 3.81 -6.27
C GLY A 87 -6.05 2.44 -6.92
N ILE A 88 -6.64 2.27 -8.10
CA ILE A 88 -6.54 1.03 -8.87
C ILE A 88 -5.91 1.34 -10.23
N ALA A 89 -4.70 0.85 -10.43
CA ALA A 89 -3.92 1.00 -11.65
C ALA A 89 -3.95 -0.30 -12.47
N CYS A 90 -4.01 -0.15 -13.79
CA CYS A 90 -3.95 -1.24 -14.75
C CYS A 90 -2.72 -1.06 -15.64
N PHE A 91 -1.96 -2.14 -15.81
CA PHE A 91 -0.79 -2.26 -16.67
C PHE A 91 -1.08 -3.29 -17.75
N PHE A 92 -0.84 -2.89 -19.00
CA PHE A 92 -1.19 -3.68 -20.17
C PHE A 92 -0.26 -3.31 -21.33
N ARG A 93 -0.43 -3.96 -22.48
CA ARG A 93 0.29 -3.58 -23.70
C ARG A 93 -0.65 -2.93 -24.71
N ASP A 94 -0.16 -1.96 -25.47
CA ASP A 94 -0.90 -1.44 -26.62
C ASP A 94 -0.81 -2.38 -27.83
N GLU A 95 -1.50 -2.03 -28.92
CA GLU A 95 -1.47 -2.76 -30.20
C GLU A 95 -0.06 -2.95 -30.78
N LYS A 96 0.92 -2.13 -30.36
CA LYS A 96 2.33 -2.22 -30.77
C LYS A 96 3.17 -3.00 -29.75
N ASN A 97 2.54 -3.71 -28.82
CA ASN A 97 3.17 -4.41 -27.70
C ASN A 97 4.00 -3.52 -26.76
N ARG A 98 3.74 -2.21 -26.72
CA ARG A 98 4.42 -1.31 -25.80
C ARG A 98 3.72 -1.29 -24.44
N PRO A 99 4.48 -1.34 -23.33
CA PRO A 99 3.90 -1.22 -22.00
C PRO A 99 3.10 0.06 -21.84
N CYS A 100 1.90 -0.05 -21.29
CA CYS A 100 0.95 1.01 -21.03
C CYS A 100 0.43 0.91 -19.60
N LYS A 101 0.05 2.06 -19.05
CA LYS A 101 -0.50 2.15 -17.69
C LYS A 101 -1.59 3.20 -17.62
N ILE A 102 -2.65 2.90 -16.88
CA ILE A 102 -3.73 3.84 -16.58
C ILE A 102 -4.31 3.59 -15.19
N MET A 103 -4.88 4.63 -14.60
CA MET A 103 -5.79 4.48 -13.47
C MET A 103 -7.16 4.05 -14.02
N ILE A 104 -7.72 2.98 -13.46
CA ILE A 104 -9.04 2.46 -13.86
C ILE A 104 -10.13 2.80 -12.86
N GLY A 105 -9.76 3.09 -11.61
CA GLY A 105 -10.68 3.53 -10.57
C GLY A 105 -9.95 4.16 -9.39
N VAL A 106 -10.71 4.96 -8.63
CA VAL A 106 -10.30 5.43 -7.30
C VAL A 106 -11.48 5.30 -6.32
N PRO A 107 -11.98 4.08 -6.01
CA PRO A 107 -13.11 3.91 -5.11
C PRO A 107 -12.82 4.43 -3.70
N GLU A 108 -13.88 4.81 -2.98
CA GLU A 108 -13.81 5.12 -1.56
C GLU A 108 -14.14 3.86 -0.75
N ALA A 109 -13.16 3.31 -0.06
CA ALA A 109 -13.38 2.18 0.83
C ALA A 109 -13.58 2.70 2.25
N HIS A 110 -14.83 2.90 2.67
CA HIS A 110 -15.16 3.42 4.00
C HIS A 110 -14.59 2.58 5.17
N ARG A 111 -14.11 1.35 4.90
CA ARG A 111 -13.39 0.50 5.85
C ARG A 111 -12.25 -0.25 5.16
N HIS A 112 -11.09 -0.31 5.81
CA HIS A 112 -9.85 -0.96 5.29
C HIS A 112 -9.83 -2.50 5.44
N PHE A 113 -10.99 -3.16 5.44
CA PHE A 113 -11.07 -4.62 5.50
C PHE A 113 -10.74 -5.23 4.13
N GLY A 114 -9.99 -6.33 4.12
CA GLY A 114 -9.60 -6.99 2.87
C GLY A 114 -10.78 -7.39 1.99
N SER A 115 -11.88 -7.84 2.58
CA SER A 115 -13.10 -8.19 1.84
C SER A 115 -13.75 -6.99 1.16
N THR A 116 -13.79 -5.84 1.84
CA THR A 116 -14.28 -4.58 1.26
C THR A 116 -13.37 -4.14 0.11
N ILE A 117 -12.06 -4.16 0.31
CA ILE A 117 -11.08 -3.79 -0.73
C ILE A 117 -11.25 -4.69 -1.96
N GLY A 118 -11.35 -6.01 -1.76
CA GLY A 118 -11.58 -6.96 -2.84
C GLY A 118 -12.88 -6.70 -3.60
N GLY A 119 -13.98 -6.41 -2.90
CA GLY A 119 -15.26 -6.05 -3.50
C GLY A 119 -15.20 -4.78 -4.35
N GLU A 120 -14.61 -3.71 -3.83
CA GLU A 120 -14.45 -2.44 -4.57
C GLU A 120 -13.59 -2.61 -5.84
N VAL A 121 -12.55 -3.44 -5.77
CA VAL A 121 -11.71 -3.76 -6.95
C VAL A 121 -12.52 -4.54 -7.99
N LEU A 122 -13.28 -5.55 -7.57
CA LEU A 122 -14.15 -6.33 -8.46
C LEU A 122 -15.22 -5.45 -9.12
N ASP A 123 -15.86 -4.55 -8.37
CA ASP A 123 -16.87 -3.63 -8.91
C ASP A 123 -16.30 -2.72 -10.01
N VAL A 124 -15.07 -2.22 -9.83
CA VAL A 124 -14.39 -1.44 -10.88
C VAL A 124 -14.08 -2.29 -12.11
N LEU A 125 -13.60 -3.53 -11.94
CA LEU A 125 -13.32 -4.44 -13.05
C LEU A 125 -14.60 -4.81 -13.82
N HIS A 126 -15.68 -5.13 -13.12
CA HIS A 126 -17.00 -5.43 -13.70
C HIS A 126 -17.58 -4.21 -14.43
N THR A 127 -17.45 -3.02 -13.84
CA THR A 127 -17.91 -1.76 -14.44
C THR A 127 -17.21 -1.43 -15.77
N LEU A 128 -15.97 -1.90 -15.94
CA LEU A 128 -15.21 -1.75 -17.19
C LEU A 128 -15.38 -2.95 -18.13
N GLY A 129 -16.18 -3.95 -17.78
CA GLY A 129 -16.41 -5.13 -18.60
C GLY A 129 -15.12 -5.91 -18.89
N VAL A 130 -14.19 -5.91 -17.94
CA VAL A 130 -12.94 -6.67 -18.06
C VAL A 130 -13.24 -8.14 -17.81
N SER A 131 -13.00 -8.98 -18.81
CA SER A 131 -13.24 -10.41 -18.68
C SER A 131 -12.25 -11.09 -17.73
N PRO A 132 -12.65 -12.11 -16.94
CA PRO A 132 -11.75 -12.81 -16.01
C PRO A 132 -10.49 -13.39 -16.68
N GLU A 133 -10.60 -13.91 -17.90
CA GLU A 133 -9.47 -14.47 -18.67
C GLU A 133 -8.42 -13.45 -19.09
N LYS A 134 -8.78 -12.15 -19.08
CA LYS A 134 -7.83 -11.06 -19.33
C LYS A 134 -7.06 -10.69 -18.07
N ILE A 135 -7.50 -11.07 -16.87
CA ILE A 135 -6.84 -10.68 -15.64
C ILE A 135 -5.54 -11.47 -15.44
N GLY A 136 -4.45 -10.74 -15.30
CA GLY A 136 -3.10 -11.26 -15.12
C GLY A 136 -2.74 -11.42 -13.65
N TYR A 137 -1.87 -10.52 -13.19
CA TYR A 137 -1.23 -10.58 -11.87
C TYR A 137 -1.46 -9.26 -11.12
N PHE A 138 -1.38 -9.33 -9.79
CA PHE A 138 -1.62 -8.21 -8.89
C PHE A 138 -0.33 -7.85 -8.15
N THR A 139 0.08 -6.58 -8.16
CA THR A 139 1.23 -6.12 -7.36
C THR A 139 0.72 -5.25 -6.21
N LEU A 140 0.82 -5.78 -4.99
CA LEU A 140 0.26 -5.18 -3.78
C LEU A 140 1.32 -5.09 -2.69
N ASP A 141 1.17 -4.14 -1.77
CA ASP A 141 2.02 -4.05 -0.58
C ASP A 141 1.88 -5.30 0.31
N ASN A 142 2.58 -5.34 1.45
CA ASN A 142 2.63 -6.56 2.28
C ASN A 142 1.60 -6.61 3.41
N ALA A 143 0.66 -5.67 3.46
CA ALA A 143 -0.41 -5.69 4.45
C ALA A 143 -1.27 -6.97 4.37
N GLU A 144 -1.68 -7.46 5.55
CA GLU A 144 -2.46 -8.71 5.70
C GLU A 144 -3.86 -8.60 5.09
N ASN A 145 -4.47 -7.40 5.10
CA ASN A 145 -5.77 -7.16 4.47
C ASN A 145 -5.74 -7.46 2.96
N ASN A 146 -4.59 -7.28 2.31
CA ASN A 146 -4.43 -7.62 0.90
C ASN A 146 -4.35 -9.13 0.65
N ASP A 147 -4.03 -9.97 1.66
CA ASP A 147 -4.15 -11.43 1.52
C ASP A 147 -5.64 -11.80 1.43
N THR A 148 -6.46 -11.27 2.34
CA THR A 148 -7.91 -11.44 2.30
C THR A 148 -8.55 -10.84 1.05
N ALA A 149 -8.08 -9.69 0.56
CA ALA A 149 -8.59 -9.09 -0.68
C ALA A 149 -8.33 -10.01 -1.88
N MET A 150 -7.13 -10.60 -1.96
CA MET A 150 -6.78 -11.53 -3.04
C MET A 150 -7.53 -12.86 -2.95
N GLU A 151 -7.87 -13.33 -1.74
CA GLU A 151 -8.77 -14.49 -1.58
C GLU A 151 -10.16 -14.20 -2.16
N VAL A 152 -10.73 -13.01 -1.89
CA VAL A 152 -12.04 -12.60 -2.43
C VAL A 152 -11.99 -12.46 -3.95
N ILE A 153 -10.98 -11.76 -4.48
CA ILE A 153 -10.82 -11.56 -5.92
C ILE A 153 -10.60 -12.91 -6.62
N GLY A 154 -9.73 -13.78 -6.08
CA GLY A 154 -9.46 -15.09 -6.65
C GLY A 154 -10.67 -16.02 -6.64
N ALA A 155 -11.50 -15.97 -5.59
CA ALA A 155 -12.73 -16.74 -5.51
C ALA A 155 -13.75 -16.32 -6.58
N GLU A 156 -13.90 -15.02 -6.85
CA GLU A 156 -14.81 -14.51 -7.88
C GLU A 156 -14.30 -14.78 -9.30
N LEU A 157 -12.99 -14.59 -9.54
CA LEU A 157 -12.39 -14.70 -10.87
C LEU A 157 -11.90 -16.11 -11.22
N GLY A 158 -11.94 -17.06 -10.28
CA GLY A 158 -11.62 -18.47 -10.53
C GLY A 158 -10.13 -18.82 -10.52
N PHE A 159 -9.29 -18.11 -9.75
CA PHE A 159 -7.86 -18.40 -9.60
C PHE A 159 -7.38 -18.39 -8.14
N ASP A 160 -6.23 -18.99 -7.85
CA ASP A 160 -5.58 -18.86 -6.54
C ASP A 160 -4.96 -17.46 -6.40
N GLY A 161 -5.55 -16.65 -5.51
CA GLY A 161 -5.11 -15.28 -5.24
C GLY A 161 -3.66 -15.18 -4.77
N ARG A 162 -3.14 -16.21 -4.08
CA ARG A 162 -1.73 -16.24 -3.63
C ARG A 162 -0.79 -16.35 -4.82
N LEU A 163 -1.09 -17.24 -5.77
CA LEU A 163 -0.25 -17.45 -6.96
C LEU A 163 -0.28 -16.22 -7.89
N ARG A 164 -1.38 -15.45 -7.90
CA ARG A 164 -1.52 -14.25 -8.73
C ARG A 164 -1.07 -12.95 -8.04
N ARG A 165 -0.58 -12.98 -6.79
CA ARG A 165 -0.13 -11.80 -6.05
C ARG A 165 1.40 -11.69 -6.00
N GLY A 166 1.93 -10.64 -6.62
CA GLY A 166 3.26 -10.10 -6.38
C GLY A 166 3.30 -9.19 -5.16
N ARG A 167 4.37 -9.31 -4.37
CA ARG A 167 4.70 -8.45 -3.24
C ARG A 167 5.40 -7.18 -3.72
N CYS A 168 4.95 -6.01 -3.27
CA CYS A 168 5.52 -4.73 -3.64
C CYS A 168 6.94 -4.61 -3.06
N PHE A 169 7.92 -4.55 -3.94
CA PHE A 169 9.31 -4.55 -3.51
C PHE A 169 9.71 -3.26 -2.78
N GLY A 170 9.13 -2.13 -3.17
CA GLY A 170 9.35 -0.86 -2.48
C GLY A 170 8.90 -0.88 -1.02
N HIS A 171 7.80 -1.59 -0.72
CA HIS A 171 7.34 -1.79 0.65
C HIS A 171 8.35 -2.65 1.44
N THR A 172 8.85 -3.73 0.85
CA THR A 172 9.90 -4.56 1.46
C THR A 172 11.17 -3.75 1.77
N ILE A 173 11.64 -2.93 0.83
CA ILE A 173 12.83 -2.08 1.03
C ILE A 173 12.58 -1.09 2.17
N ASN A 174 11.39 -0.48 2.22
CA ASN A 174 11.03 0.44 3.30
C ASN A 174 11.09 -0.25 4.67
N LEU A 175 10.52 -1.46 4.81
CA LEU A 175 10.59 -2.23 6.05
C LEU A 175 12.04 -2.55 6.46
N SER A 176 12.87 -2.97 5.50
CA SER A 176 14.28 -3.28 5.76
C SER A 176 15.09 -2.04 6.14
N ALA A 177 14.92 -0.92 5.44
CA ALA A 177 15.60 0.35 5.74
C ALA A 177 15.18 0.91 7.10
N LYS A 178 13.90 0.79 7.47
CA LYS A 178 13.41 1.15 8.80
C LYS A 178 14.01 0.27 9.88
N ALA A 179 14.10 -1.04 9.64
CA ALA A 179 14.76 -1.98 10.56
C ALA A 179 16.25 -1.64 10.74
N LEU A 180 16.94 -1.23 9.67
CA LEU A 180 18.32 -0.75 9.70
C LEU A 180 18.49 0.48 10.59
N LEU A 181 17.61 1.47 10.41
CA LEU A 181 17.70 2.78 11.07
C LEU A 181 17.21 2.78 12.52
N PHE A 182 16.17 2.00 12.82
CA PHE A 182 15.43 2.12 14.08
C PHE A 182 15.44 0.85 14.95
N GLY A 183 15.92 -0.27 14.42
CA GLY A 183 16.03 -1.54 15.16
C GLY A 183 14.70 -2.27 15.38
N LYS A 184 14.64 -3.15 16.39
CA LYS A 184 13.40 -3.88 16.75
C LYS A 184 12.38 -2.85 17.22
N ILE A 185 11.15 -2.90 16.68
CA ILE A 185 10.04 -1.99 17.03
C ILE A 185 10.15 -0.60 16.34
N ALA A 186 10.44 -0.58 15.04
CA ALA A 186 10.34 0.64 14.23
C ALA A 186 8.89 1.17 14.17
N ASP A 187 7.91 0.28 13.98
CA ASP A 187 6.50 0.70 13.82
C ASP A 187 5.90 1.26 15.12
N ALA A 188 6.18 0.65 16.28
CA ALA A 188 5.70 1.20 17.55
C ALA A 188 6.49 2.45 18.00
N PHE A 189 7.68 2.70 17.44
CA PHE A 189 8.35 4.00 17.60
C PHE A 189 7.59 5.09 16.86
N GLU A 190 7.23 4.84 15.60
CA GLU A 190 6.47 5.77 14.77
C GLU A 190 5.10 6.09 15.37
N GLN A 191 4.39 5.08 15.89
CA GLN A 191 3.11 5.28 16.58
C GLN A 191 3.22 6.16 17.85
N GLN A 192 4.40 6.25 18.46
CA GLN A 192 4.64 7.07 19.65
C GLN A 192 5.06 8.51 19.30
N LEU A 193 5.33 8.81 18.03
CA LEU A 193 5.65 10.15 17.54
C LEU A 193 4.33 10.86 17.23
N SER A 194 3.64 11.32 18.28
CA SER A 194 2.54 12.26 18.12
C SER A 194 3.11 13.54 17.54
N GLY A 195 2.78 13.89 16.30
CA GLY A 195 3.30 15.05 15.57
C GLY A 195 2.99 16.44 16.19
N ALA A 196 2.85 16.54 17.50
CA ALA A 196 2.46 17.73 18.24
C ALA A 196 3.53 18.27 19.21
N GLU A 197 4.52 17.50 19.71
CA GLU A 197 5.37 18.01 20.80
C GLU A 197 6.88 17.69 20.73
N ALA A 198 7.51 17.97 19.58
CA ALA A 198 8.98 17.98 19.31
C ALA A 198 9.86 18.79 20.29
N LEU A 199 9.34 19.20 21.44
CA LEU A 199 9.93 20.06 22.45
C LEU A 199 10.00 19.41 23.84
N SER A 200 9.49 18.20 24.06
CA SER A 200 9.61 17.54 25.37
C SER A 200 10.98 16.87 25.57
N ASP A 201 11.54 16.89 26.79
CA ASP A 201 12.79 16.15 27.10
C ASP A 201 12.60 14.63 26.91
N THR A 202 11.36 14.14 27.01
CA THR A 202 11.01 12.73 26.83
C THR A 202 11.13 12.28 25.37
N GLU A 203 10.73 13.12 24.41
CA GLU A 203 10.89 12.80 22.98
C GLU A 203 12.36 12.79 22.56
N TYR A 204 13.16 13.76 23.03
CA TYR A 204 14.60 13.74 22.78
C TYR A 204 15.26 12.48 23.33
N ALA A 205 14.83 12.02 24.51
CA ALA A 205 15.32 10.76 25.09
C ALA A 205 14.91 9.54 24.26
N ARG A 206 13.71 9.54 23.65
CA ARG A 206 13.28 8.47 22.72
C ARG A 206 14.14 8.46 21.46
N TRP A 207 14.40 9.61 20.86
CA TRP A 207 15.27 9.72 19.69
C TRP A 207 16.71 9.32 20.02
N ARG A 208 17.27 9.72 21.17
CA ARG A 208 18.61 9.27 21.60
C ARG A 208 18.76 7.74 21.66
N LYS A 209 17.70 7.02 22.04
CA LYS A 209 17.66 5.54 22.04
C LYS A 209 17.71 4.91 20.65
N ARG A 210 17.68 5.70 19.57
CA ARG A 210 17.88 5.25 18.19
C ARG A 210 19.33 5.45 17.71
N GLY A 211 20.26 5.67 18.64
CA GLY A 211 21.69 5.77 18.34
C GLY A 211 22.08 7.03 17.55
N PRO A 212 23.11 6.94 16.68
CA PRO A 212 23.65 8.09 15.95
C PRO A 212 22.62 8.88 15.13
N VAL A 213 21.67 8.19 14.48
CA VAL A 213 20.64 8.81 13.64
C VAL A 213 19.71 9.68 14.48
N GLY A 214 19.28 9.20 15.65
CA GLY A 214 18.40 9.96 16.53
C GLY A 214 19.10 11.10 17.27
N LYS A 215 20.40 10.96 17.60
CA LYS A 215 21.22 12.10 18.06
C LYS A 215 21.31 13.18 16.98
N LEU A 216 21.51 12.79 15.72
CA LEU A 216 21.53 13.71 14.60
C LEU A 216 20.18 14.42 14.40
N HIS A 217 19.06 13.68 14.45
CA HIS A 217 17.71 14.26 14.42
C HIS A 217 17.56 15.36 15.47
N ASN A 218 17.91 15.09 16.73
CA ASN A 218 17.83 16.07 17.82
C ASN A 218 18.64 17.35 17.54
N ILE A 219 19.88 17.21 17.04
CA ILE A 219 20.73 18.35 16.67
C ILE A 219 20.06 19.17 15.56
N VAL A 220 19.55 18.51 14.52
CA VAL A 220 18.89 19.15 13.39
C VAL A 220 17.64 19.91 13.86
N VAL A 221 16.80 19.30 14.69
CA VAL A 221 15.60 19.93 15.26
C VAL A 221 15.99 21.18 16.06
N ASP A 222 16.92 21.07 17.02
CA ASP A 222 17.38 22.19 17.84
C ASP A 222 17.87 23.38 16.98
N VAL A 223 18.70 23.09 15.97
CA VAL A 223 19.20 24.12 15.05
C VAL A 223 18.07 24.73 14.22
N ARG A 224 17.09 23.94 13.79
CA ARG A 224 16.01 24.41 12.91
C ARG A 224 14.94 25.22 13.62
N ILE A 225 14.77 25.06 14.93
CA ILE A 225 13.79 25.80 15.73
C ILE A 225 14.37 27.08 16.37
N SER A 226 15.66 27.13 16.65
CA SER A 226 16.30 28.27 17.33
C SER A 226 16.84 29.31 16.35
N HIS A 227 16.26 30.52 16.33
CA HIS A 227 16.78 31.63 15.53
C HIS A 227 18.27 31.87 15.79
N ARG A 228 18.68 31.85 17.06
CA ARG A 228 20.08 32.03 17.47
C ARG A 228 20.99 30.99 16.81
N LEU A 229 20.63 29.71 16.85
CA LEU A 229 21.42 28.64 16.25
C LEU A 229 21.43 28.72 14.71
N ILE A 230 20.32 29.11 14.07
CA ILE A 230 20.27 29.33 12.61
C ILE A 230 21.28 30.41 12.18
N TYR A 231 21.31 31.55 12.89
CA TYR A 231 22.23 32.64 12.54
C TYR A 231 23.68 32.26 12.82
N LEU A 232 23.94 31.62 13.95
CA LEU A 232 25.29 31.16 14.31
C LEU A 232 25.81 30.12 13.30
N PHE A 233 24.96 29.18 12.87
CA PHE A 233 25.32 28.17 11.88
C PHE A 233 25.61 28.78 10.50
N LYS A 234 24.84 29.80 10.10
CA LYS A 234 25.13 30.57 8.88
C LYS A 234 26.46 31.32 8.99
N GLU A 235 26.76 31.88 10.14
CA GLU A 235 28.00 32.62 10.38
C GLU A 235 29.22 31.71 10.26
N VAL A 236 29.21 30.55 10.95
CA VAL A 236 30.28 29.54 10.87
C VAL A 236 30.52 29.11 9.41
N GLN A 237 29.46 28.85 8.66
CA GLN A 237 29.60 28.49 7.24
C GLN A 237 30.14 29.63 6.39
N ARG A 238 29.77 30.90 6.65
CA ARG A 238 30.35 32.04 5.93
C ARG A 238 31.84 32.17 6.21
N ASP A 239 32.26 31.96 7.45
CA ASP A 239 33.67 32.00 7.80
C ASP A 239 34.47 30.91 7.05
N GLU A 240 33.93 29.69 6.97
CA GLU A 240 34.50 28.61 6.17
C GLU A 240 34.55 28.95 4.67
N ILE A 241 33.45 29.48 4.11
CA ILE A 241 33.35 29.88 2.70
C ILE A 241 34.38 30.98 2.39
N ASN A 242 34.50 31.99 3.24
CA ASN A 242 35.43 33.11 3.09
C ASN A 242 36.89 32.65 3.16
N ARG A 243 37.19 31.65 4.00
CA ARG A 243 38.53 31.06 4.14
C ARG A 243 38.86 30.04 3.03
N ALA A 244 37.89 29.63 2.22
CA ALA A 244 38.12 28.63 1.18
C ALA A 244 39.16 29.10 0.15
N THR A 245 39.97 28.16 -0.34
CA THR A 245 41.10 28.42 -1.25
C THR A 245 40.69 28.59 -2.70
N THR A 246 39.54 28.03 -3.10
CA THR A 246 39.08 28.06 -4.50
C THR A 246 37.88 28.99 -4.70
N LEU A 247 37.86 29.69 -5.83
CA LEU A 247 36.76 30.59 -6.23
C LEU A 247 35.40 29.86 -6.27
N LYS A 248 35.39 28.59 -6.70
CA LYS A 248 34.18 27.73 -6.71
C LYS A 248 33.64 27.42 -5.32
N LEU A 249 34.49 27.42 -4.28
CA LEU A 249 34.04 27.25 -2.90
C LEU A 249 33.59 28.60 -2.29
N ARG A 250 34.26 29.70 -2.62
CA ARG A 250 33.87 31.07 -2.19
C ARG A 250 32.53 31.54 -2.75
N SER A 251 32.12 31.05 -3.92
CA SER A 251 30.83 31.37 -4.52
C SER A 251 29.66 30.56 -3.94
N LYS A 252 29.90 29.60 -3.03
CA LYS A 252 28.84 28.83 -2.38
C LYS A 252 28.08 29.69 -1.37
N LYS A 253 26.79 29.41 -1.20
CA LYS A 253 25.94 30.03 -0.16
C LYS A 253 25.81 29.09 1.05
N PRO A 254 25.66 29.61 2.28
CA PRO A 254 25.37 28.80 3.45
C PRO A 254 24.12 27.92 3.25
N LEU A 255 24.23 26.67 3.65
CA LEU A 255 23.19 25.66 3.53
C LEU A 255 22.43 25.49 4.85
N LYS A 256 21.15 25.13 4.75
CA LYS A 256 20.34 24.71 5.91
C LYS A 256 20.54 23.21 6.16
N LEU A 257 20.44 22.77 7.41
CA LEU A 257 20.23 21.36 7.73
C LEU A 257 18.87 20.92 7.21
N ILE A 258 18.78 19.67 6.76
CA ILE A 258 17.53 19.07 6.28
C ILE A 258 16.86 18.41 7.49
N ILE A 259 15.64 18.82 7.80
CA ILE A 259 14.81 18.14 8.78
C ILE A 259 14.23 16.90 8.12
N ASP A 260 14.40 15.76 8.76
CA ASP A 260 13.82 14.50 8.38
C ASP A 260 12.30 14.50 8.64
N ASN A 261 11.63 13.51 8.06
CA ASN A 261 10.28 13.13 8.43
C ASN A 261 10.39 11.82 9.21
N ASP A 262 9.92 11.87 10.45
CA ASP A 262 9.90 10.82 11.46
C ASP A 262 9.50 9.42 10.94
N THR A 263 8.76 9.35 9.83
CA THR A 263 8.18 8.12 9.26
C THR A 263 8.89 7.56 8.02
N ARG A 264 9.97 8.20 7.50
CA ARG A 264 10.53 7.86 6.16
C ARG A 264 12.04 7.82 6.06
N TRP A 265 12.57 6.65 5.67
CA TRP A 265 14.01 6.40 5.59
C TRP A 265 14.76 7.25 4.53
N LEU A 266 14.14 7.61 3.39
CA LEU A 266 14.77 8.51 2.40
C LEU A 266 15.03 9.91 2.97
N SER A 267 14.11 10.42 3.78
CA SER A 267 14.31 11.71 4.45
C SER A 267 15.43 11.65 5.49
N GLN A 268 15.57 10.50 6.18
CA GLN A 268 16.70 10.23 7.07
C GLN A 268 18.02 10.21 6.28
N LEU A 269 18.06 9.51 5.14
CA LEU A 269 19.23 9.51 4.25
C LEU A 269 19.61 10.93 3.82
N TYR A 270 18.65 11.77 3.45
CA TYR A 270 18.92 13.16 3.05
C TYR A 270 19.40 14.03 4.21
N MET A 271 18.86 13.83 5.42
CA MET A 271 19.39 14.44 6.64
C MET A 271 20.84 14.03 6.88
N ILE A 272 21.14 12.73 6.83
CA ILE A 272 22.48 12.16 7.04
C ILE A 272 23.46 12.72 6.01
N ARG A 273 23.15 12.65 4.72
CA ARG A 273 23.98 13.20 3.63
C ARG A 273 24.27 14.69 3.83
N ARG A 274 23.25 15.46 4.22
CA ARG A 274 23.41 16.90 4.48
C ARG A 274 24.30 17.13 5.69
N ALA A 275 24.13 16.36 6.75
CA ALA A 275 24.92 16.47 7.97
C ALA A 275 26.38 16.11 7.74
N LEU A 276 26.67 15.00 7.04
CA LEU A 276 28.03 14.61 6.67
C LEU A 276 28.74 15.68 5.84
N ARG A 277 28.04 16.28 4.87
CA ARG A 277 28.56 17.42 4.09
C ARG A 277 28.86 18.65 4.93
N LEU A 278 28.16 18.83 6.05
CA LEU A 278 28.27 19.99 6.94
C LEU A 278 28.89 19.62 8.29
N LYS A 279 29.60 18.48 8.40
CA LYS A 279 30.14 17.96 9.66
C LYS A 279 30.97 19.02 10.39
N THR A 280 31.96 19.59 9.70
CA THR A 280 32.84 20.64 10.24
C THR A 280 32.04 21.85 10.71
N SER A 281 31.08 22.31 9.92
CA SER A 281 30.24 23.45 10.28
C SER A 281 29.35 23.17 11.51
N ILE A 282 28.86 21.94 11.68
CA ILE A 282 28.07 21.51 12.85
C ILE A 282 28.95 21.48 14.10
N GLU A 283 30.15 20.91 14.02
CA GLU A 283 31.10 20.86 15.14
C GLU A 283 31.53 22.26 15.58
N LEU A 284 31.87 23.13 14.63
CA LEU A 284 32.22 24.53 14.91
C LEU A 284 31.03 25.32 15.50
N LEU A 285 29.80 25.06 15.05
CA LEU A 285 28.61 25.63 15.65
C LEU A 285 28.50 25.27 17.13
N LEU A 286 28.66 23.99 17.47
CA LEU A 286 28.53 23.49 18.84
C LEU A 286 29.63 24.09 19.74
N ILE A 287 30.87 24.15 19.25
CA ILE A 287 32.00 24.78 19.96
C ILE A 287 31.70 26.26 20.22
N LYS A 288 31.30 27.00 19.19
CA LYS A 288 31.03 28.45 19.29
C LYS A 288 29.83 28.73 20.20
N TYR A 289 28.77 27.93 20.09
CA TYR A 289 27.58 28.08 20.93
C TYR A 289 27.88 27.75 22.39
N LYS A 290 28.67 26.71 22.66
CA LYS A 290 29.13 26.37 24.01
C LYS A 290 29.93 27.52 24.63
N ALA A 291 30.88 28.08 23.89
CA ALA A 291 31.70 29.20 24.37
C ALA A 291 30.83 30.43 24.72
N GLN A 292 29.89 30.81 23.84
CA GLN A 292 28.97 31.92 24.10
C GLN A 292 28.09 31.66 25.32
N TRP A 293 27.55 30.45 25.47
CA TRP A 293 26.70 30.11 26.60
C TRP A 293 27.48 30.10 27.92
N GLU A 294 28.70 29.58 27.93
CA GLU A 294 29.57 29.60 29.10
C GLU A 294 29.90 31.03 29.52
N ASP A 295 30.27 31.90 28.58
CA ASP A 295 30.56 33.31 28.86
C ASP A 295 29.35 34.05 29.47
N GLU A 296 28.16 33.85 28.90
CA GLU A 296 26.90 34.40 29.41
C GLU A 296 26.52 33.91 30.83
N ASN A 297 27.05 32.75 31.25
CA ASN A 297 26.69 32.11 32.52
C ASN A 297 27.85 31.99 33.52
N ARG A 298 29.02 32.59 33.25
CA ARG A 298 30.13 32.69 34.20
C ARG A 298 29.76 33.58 35.39
N SER A 299 30.14 33.15 36.58
CA SER A 299 30.08 33.98 37.79
C SER A 299 31.09 35.12 37.68
N LYS A 300 30.61 36.36 37.84
CA LYS A 300 31.50 37.55 37.90
C LYS A 300 32.49 37.50 39.07
N LYS A 301 32.24 36.70 40.11
CA LYS A 301 33.12 36.56 41.29
C LYS A 301 34.16 35.45 41.14
N THR A 302 33.81 34.33 40.52
CA THR A 302 34.67 33.13 40.47
C THR A 302 35.17 32.78 39.07
N GLY A 303 34.68 33.44 38.02
CA GLY A 303 35.05 33.16 36.63
C GLY A 303 34.58 31.80 36.09
N GLN A 304 33.87 31.02 36.91
CA GLN A 304 33.39 29.68 36.62
C GLN A 304 31.86 29.66 36.49
N VAL A 305 31.33 28.72 35.70
CA VAL A 305 29.90 28.46 35.61
C VAL A 305 29.48 27.63 36.83
N THR A 306 28.43 28.06 37.54
CA THR A 306 27.98 27.37 38.75
C THR A 306 27.24 26.06 38.43
N GLN A 307 27.20 25.12 39.38
CA GLN A 307 26.51 23.83 39.20
C GLN A 307 25.01 24.00 38.88
N ALA A 308 24.35 24.98 39.48
CA ALA A 308 22.94 25.29 39.20
C ALA A 308 22.71 25.81 37.76
N LYS A 309 23.71 26.45 37.16
CA LYS A 309 23.68 26.90 35.76
C LYS A 309 24.01 25.76 34.80
N LEU A 310 24.96 24.89 35.14
CA LEU A 310 25.23 23.65 34.41
C LEU A 310 24.01 22.73 34.35
N ALA A 311 23.20 22.66 35.40
CA ALA A 311 21.93 21.93 35.40
C ALA A 311 20.89 22.49 34.39
N LYS A 312 21.05 23.74 33.94
CA LYS A 312 20.20 24.40 32.93
C LYS A 312 20.88 24.50 31.55
N LYS A 313 21.89 23.66 31.30
CA LYS A 313 22.61 23.60 30.01
C LYS A 313 21.61 23.29 28.87
N PRO A 314 21.64 24.05 27.75
CA PRO A 314 20.82 23.78 26.58
C PRO A 314 20.96 22.33 26.12
N ARG A 315 19.86 21.72 25.67
CA ARG A 315 19.81 20.30 25.28
C ARG A 315 20.88 19.94 24.26
N ILE A 316 20.99 20.75 23.20
CA ILE A 316 22.00 20.63 22.15
C ILE A 316 23.45 20.65 22.65
N LEU A 317 23.72 21.07 23.89
CA LEU A 317 25.06 21.10 24.48
C LEU A 317 25.28 19.99 25.52
N ARG A 318 24.24 19.23 25.90
CA ARG A 318 24.38 18.11 26.85
C ARG A 318 25.14 16.97 26.19
N ASP A 319 26.02 16.31 26.94
CA ASP A 319 26.98 15.35 26.41
C ASP A 319 26.27 14.13 25.78
N GLU A 320 25.15 13.72 26.36
CA GLU A 320 24.25 12.67 25.84
C GLU A 320 23.62 12.98 24.46
N ASN A 321 23.57 14.25 24.02
CA ASN A 321 23.04 14.65 22.72
C ASN A 321 24.15 14.93 21.68
N GLN A 322 25.42 14.80 22.04
CA GLN A 322 26.52 15.04 21.11
C GLN A 322 26.79 13.81 20.24
N LEU A 323 27.22 14.05 19.00
CA LEU A 323 27.79 13.03 18.14
C LEU A 323 29.30 12.90 18.42
N THR A 324 29.75 11.70 18.75
CA THR A 324 31.16 11.32 18.85
C THR A 324 31.76 11.02 17.47
N ASP A 325 33.08 10.88 17.37
CA ASP A 325 33.72 10.48 16.10
C ASP A 325 33.21 9.13 15.58
N LYS A 326 32.93 8.18 16.48
CA LYS A 326 32.32 6.89 16.15
C LYS A 326 30.88 7.05 15.67
N ASP A 327 30.09 7.95 16.26
CA ASP A 327 28.73 8.23 15.78
C ASP A 327 28.78 8.76 14.34
N TRP A 328 29.74 9.64 14.01
CA TRP A 328 29.94 10.13 12.64
C TRP A 328 30.35 9.04 11.65
N GLU A 329 31.21 8.12 12.07
CA GLU A 329 31.63 6.96 11.27
C GLU A 329 30.44 6.03 10.97
N VAL A 330 29.59 5.76 11.97
CA VAL A 330 28.35 5.00 11.76
C VAL A 330 27.41 5.71 10.78
N LEU A 331 27.24 7.03 10.89
CA LEU A 331 26.42 7.81 9.96
C LEU A 331 26.96 7.74 8.52
N TYR A 332 28.28 7.73 8.35
CA TYR A 332 28.92 7.55 7.05
C TYR A 332 28.60 6.17 6.44
N HIS A 333 28.72 5.10 7.21
CA HIS A 333 28.39 3.76 6.72
C HIS A 333 26.90 3.57 6.46
N LEU A 334 26.02 4.13 7.31
CA LEU A 334 24.58 4.14 7.06
C LEU A 334 24.24 4.87 5.76
N GLU A 335 24.89 6.00 5.47
CA GLU A 335 24.72 6.71 4.20
C GLU A 335 25.09 5.83 3.00
N ALA A 336 26.21 5.11 3.08
CA ALA A 336 26.66 4.22 2.02
C ALA A 336 25.68 3.06 1.79
N ILE A 337 25.23 2.37 2.86
CA ILE A 337 24.24 1.28 2.76
C ILE A 337 22.94 1.80 2.16
N LEU A 338 22.38 2.89 2.71
CA LEU A 338 21.11 3.44 2.27
C LEU A 338 21.17 4.03 0.86
N THR A 339 22.36 4.38 0.35
CA THR A 339 22.55 4.76 -1.06
C THR A 339 22.31 3.58 -2.01
N VAL A 340 22.69 2.36 -1.62
CA VAL A 340 22.38 1.15 -2.39
C VAL A 340 20.87 0.91 -2.38
N PHE A 341 20.22 1.04 -1.22
CA PHE A 341 18.75 0.97 -1.11
C PHE A 341 18.06 1.99 -2.01
N GLU A 342 18.55 3.25 -2.03
CA GLU A 342 17.98 4.31 -2.87
C GLU A 342 18.15 4.01 -4.36
N THR A 343 19.30 3.44 -4.74
CA THR A 343 19.57 3.04 -6.12
C THR A 343 18.59 1.96 -6.57
N VAL A 344 18.33 0.96 -5.73
CA VAL A 344 17.38 -0.11 -6.04
C VAL A 344 15.95 0.41 -6.14
N VAL A 345 15.49 1.24 -5.20
CA VAL A 345 14.16 1.88 -5.27
C VAL A 345 14.01 2.68 -6.55
N LYS A 346 14.96 3.57 -6.87
CA LYS A 346 14.92 4.37 -8.10
C LYS A 346 14.93 3.52 -9.36
N THR A 347 15.54 2.34 -9.30
CA THR A 347 15.58 1.40 -10.41
C THR A 347 14.21 0.75 -10.64
N LEU A 348 13.50 0.40 -9.56
CA LEU A 348 12.28 -0.41 -9.59
C LEU A 348 10.97 0.38 -9.45
N GLU A 349 11.00 1.65 -9.04
CA GLU A 349 9.83 2.52 -9.00
C GLU A 349 9.41 3.06 -10.39
N GLY A 350 10.13 2.65 -11.45
CA GLY A 350 9.85 3.06 -12.82
C GLY A 350 8.53 2.53 -13.38
N ASP A 351 8.36 2.64 -14.69
CA ASP A 351 7.11 2.30 -15.38
C ASP A 351 7.29 1.41 -16.61
N GLY A 352 8.41 0.68 -16.65
CA GLY A 352 8.81 -0.20 -17.75
C GLY A 352 9.17 0.54 -19.05
N HIS A 353 9.05 1.87 -19.11
CA HIS A 353 9.31 2.62 -20.34
C HIS A 353 10.79 2.86 -20.58
N ILE A 354 11.24 2.54 -21.79
CA ILE A 354 12.59 2.83 -22.26
C ILE A 354 12.72 4.33 -22.53
N ARG A 355 13.74 4.96 -21.94
CA ARG A 355 14.03 6.40 -22.12
C ARG A 355 15.52 6.62 -22.35
N ARG A 356 15.87 7.57 -23.24
CA ARG A 356 17.25 8.03 -23.46
C ARG A 356 17.66 8.98 -22.34
N ARG A 357 18.83 8.74 -21.73
CA ARG A 357 19.33 9.52 -20.58
C ARG A 357 20.39 10.55 -21.00
N LYS A 358 20.65 11.50 -20.10
CA LYS A 358 21.68 12.56 -20.25
C LYS A 358 23.10 12.02 -20.49
N GLN A 359 23.41 10.80 -20.03
CA GLN A 359 24.68 10.11 -20.31
C GLN A 359 24.67 9.29 -21.63
N GLY A 360 23.63 9.44 -22.46
CA GLY A 360 23.52 8.79 -23.76
C GLY A 360 22.93 7.38 -23.76
N TRP A 361 22.80 6.71 -22.61
CA TRP A 361 22.24 5.36 -22.52
C TRP A 361 20.71 5.32 -22.60
N THR A 362 20.16 4.28 -23.21
CA THR A 362 18.73 3.95 -23.27
C THR A 362 18.44 2.73 -22.40
N GLY A 363 17.49 2.84 -21.47
CA GLY A 363 17.05 1.71 -20.65
C GLY A 363 15.68 1.91 -20.03
N SER A 364 15.04 0.80 -19.65
CA SER A 364 13.79 0.75 -18.90
C SER A 364 14.05 0.67 -17.40
N TYR A 365 13.11 1.22 -16.61
CA TYR A 365 13.12 1.22 -15.15
C TYR A 365 11.78 0.65 -14.68
N GLY A 366 11.73 0.01 -13.52
CA GLY A 366 10.50 -0.63 -13.02
C GLY A 366 10.23 -1.98 -13.68
N ASN A 367 11.28 -2.74 -13.97
CA ASN A 367 11.14 -4.05 -14.58
C ASN A 367 11.04 -5.14 -13.52
N ILE A 368 10.16 -6.11 -13.73
CA ILE A 368 9.93 -7.17 -12.74
C ILE A 368 11.10 -8.15 -12.59
N TRP A 369 11.90 -8.35 -13.64
CA TRP A 369 13.07 -9.24 -13.60
C TRP A 369 14.21 -8.66 -12.75
N ASP A 370 14.25 -7.34 -12.55
CA ASP A 370 15.26 -6.68 -11.71
C ASP A 370 15.01 -6.89 -10.20
N VAL A 371 13.88 -7.48 -9.79
CA VAL A 371 13.56 -7.72 -8.37
C VAL A 371 14.51 -8.71 -7.72
N VAL A 372 14.77 -9.85 -8.37
CA VAL A 372 15.67 -10.87 -7.83
C VAL A 372 17.09 -10.30 -7.73
N LEU A 373 17.53 -9.58 -8.75
CA LEU A 373 18.80 -8.84 -8.75
C LEU A 373 18.89 -7.82 -7.61
N GLY A 374 17.77 -7.12 -7.34
CA GLY A 374 17.66 -6.18 -6.23
C GLY A 374 17.84 -6.85 -4.87
N TYR A 375 17.23 -8.01 -4.63
CA TYR A 375 17.44 -8.78 -3.40
C TYR A 375 18.89 -9.21 -3.23
N GLU A 376 19.49 -9.81 -4.26
CA GLU A 376 20.88 -10.26 -4.24
C GLU A 376 21.83 -9.09 -3.94
N LEU A 377 21.66 -7.95 -4.60
CA LEU A 377 22.49 -6.77 -4.36
C LEU A 377 22.38 -6.27 -2.91
N LEU A 378 21.15 -6.15 -2.38
CA LEU A 378 20.93 -5.63 -1.03
C LEU A 378 21.41 -6.60 0.04
N LEU A 379 21.15 -7.91 -0.11
CA LEU A 379 21.59 -8.94 0.84
C LEU A 379 23.12 -9.04 0.88
N ASN A 380 23.78 -9.09 -0.28
CA ASN A 380 25.24 -9.12 -0.37
C ASN A 380 25.86 -7.86 0.25
N THR A 381 25.29 -6.68 -0.03
CA THR A 381 25.74 -5.43 0.60
C THR A 381 25.64 -5.54 2.13
N LEU A 382 24.50 -5.99 2.67
CA LEU A 382 24.35 -6.12 4.12
C LEU A 382 25.28 -7.18 4.71
N GLU A 383 25.61 -8.26 3.99
CA GLU A 383 26.57 -9.28 4.42
C GLU A 383 28.00 -8.73 4.52
N GLU A 384 28.44 -7.94 3.55
CA GLU A 384 29.71 -7.21 3.62
C GLU A 384 29.74 -6.31 4.87
N TYR A 385 28.66 -5.57 5.11
CA TYR A 385 28.54 -4.70 6.28
C TYR A 385 28.40 -5.46 7.61
N LYS A 386 27.88 -6.71 7.62
CA LYS A 386 27.90 -7.58 8.81
C LYS A 386 29.32 -7.90 9.22
N GLN A 387 30.21 -8.16 8.26
CA GLN A 387 31.62 -8.42 8.53
C GLN A 387 32.32 -7.17 9.06
N LEU A 388 32.12 -6.02 8.39
CA LEU A 388 32.70 -4.74 8.81
C LEU A 388 32.22 -4.32 10.21
N ALA A 389 30.93 -4.50 10.50
CA ALA A 389 30.35 -4.14 11.81
C ALA A 389 30.86 -5.02 12.97
N ALA A 390 31.57 -6.12 12.70
CA ALA A 390 32.17 -6.95 13.74
C ALA A 390 33.30 -6.22 14.50
N ASP A 391 33.98 -5.28 13.85
CA ASP A 391 35.10 -4.52 14.41
C ASP A 391 34.66 -3.23 15.12
N PHE A 392 33.36 -2.90 15.08
CA PHE A 392 32.80 -1.73 15.75
C PHE A 392 32.45 -2.03 17.21
N PRO A 393 32.96 -1.24 18.18
CA PRO A 393 32.79 -1.51 19.62
C PRO A 393 31.40 -1.16 20.18
N ASP A 394 30.43 -0.73 19.34
CA ASP A 394 29.07 -0.40 19.78
C ASP A 394 28.02 -1.37 19.16
N PRO A 395 27.70 -2.48 19.84
CA PRO A 395 26.87 -3.55 19.30
C PRO A 395 25.36 -3.28 19.30
N GLU A 396 24.85 -2.21 19.95
CA GLU A 396 23.41 -2.10 20.23
C GLU A 396 22.57 -1.56 19.05
N HIS A 397 23.14 -0.73 18.17
CA HIS A 397 22.36 -0.07 17.11
C HIS A 397 22.79 -0.45 15.70
N PHE A 398 24.06 -0.25 15.34
CA PHE A 398 24.50 -0.42 13.95
C PHE A 398 24.53 -1.91 13.54
N ARG A 399 25.20 -2.75 14.32
CA ARG A 399 25.28 -4.21 14.07
C ARG A 399 23.91 -4.89 14.14
N ILE A 400 23.09 -4.52 15.13
CA ILE A 400 21.72 -5.06 15.26
C ILE A 400 20.86 -4.59 14.09
N GLY A 401 20.92 -3.31 13.71
CA GLY A 401 20.18 -2.76 12.57
C GLY A 401 20.49 -3.49 11.27
N ILE A 402 21.78 -3.73 10.96
CA ILE A 402 22.20 -4.48 9.76
C ILE A 402 21.59 -5.89 9.75
N ASN A 403 21.66 -6.61 10.87
CA ASN A 403 21.09 -7.96 10.96
C ASN A 403 19.58 -7.95 10.78
N LEU A 404 18.87 -7.01 11.41
CA LEU A 404 17.41 -6.90 11.26
C LEU A 404 16.99 -6.52 9.84
N ALA A 405 17.74 -5.63 9.19
CA ALA A 405 17.52 -5.26 7.80
C ALA A 405 17.70 -6.47 6.87
N TRP A 406 18.73 -7.27 7.12
CA TRP A 406 19.00 -8.51 6.38
C TRP A 406 17.91 -9.55 6.63
N ASP A 407 17.54 -9.78 7.89
CA ASP A 407 16.48 -10.73 8.27
C ASP A 407 15.17 -10.37 7.58
N LYS A 408 14.87 -9.06 7.48
CA LYS A 408 13.67 -8.56 6.79
C LYS A 408 13.74 -8.80 5.29
N LEU A 409 14.88 -8.58 4.65
CA LEU A 409 15.03 -8.88 3.22
C LEU A 409 14.93 -10.38 2.96
N ASP A 410 15.60 -11.21 3.76
CA ASP A 410 15.56 -12.68 3.62
C ASP A 410 14.15 -13.26 3.84
N GLU A 411 13.41 -12.73 4.83
CA GLU A 411 12.00 -13.08 5.08
C GLU A 411 11.18 -12.92 3.79
N TYR A 412 11.27 -11.77 3.14
CA TYR A 412 10.52 -11.50 1.92
C TYR A 412 11.13 -12.14 0.67
N TYR A 413 12.43 -12.39 0.65
CA TYR A 413 13.07 -13.09 -0.45
C TYR A 413 12.55 -14.52 -0.55
N ARG A 414 12.37 -15.19 0.59
CA ARG A 414 11.73 -16.52 0.66
C ARG A 414 10.26 -16.52 0.22
N ARG A 415 9.59 -15.37 0.22
CA ARG A 415 8.19 -15.25 -0.23
C ARG A 415 8.06 -15.10 -1.75
N LEU A 416 9.17 -14.93 -2.49
CA LEU A 416 9.10 -14.98 -3.96
C LEU A 416 8.61 -16.35 -4.46
N ASP A 417 8.78 -17.40 -3.65
CA ASP A 417 8.24 -18.74 -3.87
C ASP A 417 6.71 -18.85 -3.83
N GLU A 418 5.99 -17.81 -3.39
CA GLU A 418 4.53 -17.80 -3.33
C GLU A 418 3.89 -17.58 -4.71
N THR A 419 4.64 -17.08 -5.70
CA THR A 419 4.12 -16.67 -7.01
C THR A 419 5.16 -16.86 -8.12
N PRO A 420 4.78 -17.31 -9.33
CA PRO A 420 5.72 -17.55 -10.42
C PRO A 420 6.27 -16.27 -11.07
N ILE A 421 5.76 -15.09 -10.71
CA ILE A 421 6.06 -13.79 -11.35
C ILE A 421 7.56 -13.57 -11.54
N TYR A 422 8.32 -13.66 -10.46
CA TYR A 422 9.72 -13.23 -10.42
C TYR A 422 10.62 -14.17 -11.19
N TYR A 423 10.44 -15.48 -11.00
CA TYR A 423 11.26 -16.50 -11.65
C TYR A 423 10.94 -16.59 -13.14
N THR A 424 9.66 -16.49 -13.52
CA THR A 424 9.25 -16.52 -14.92
C THR A 424 9.80 -15.34 -15.71
N ALA A 425 9.69 -14.12 -15.17
CA ALA A 425 10.21 -12.94 -15.86
C ALA A 425 11.73 -13.00 -16.06
N MET A 426 12.47 -13.45 -15.05
CA MET A 426 13.93 -13.58 -15.11
C MET A 426 14.36 -14.74 -16.05
N ALA A 427 13.69 -15.89 -15.98
CA ALA A 427 14.00 -17.05 -16.83
C ALA A 427 13.70 -16.80 -18.32
N LEU A 428 12.72 -15.94 -18.62
CA LEU A 428 12.39 -15.50 -19.98
C LEU A 428 13.22 -14.29 -20.44
N HIS A 429 14.13 -13.78 -19.62
CA HIS A 429 15.06 -12.74 -20.03
C HIS A 429 16.23 -13.36 -20.81
N PRO A 430 16.45 -13.02 -22.10
CA PRO A 430 17.44 -13.67 -22.97
C PRO A 430 18.89 -13.55 -22.46
N ALA A 431 19.22 -12.47 -21.74
CA ALA A 431 20.56 -12.30 -21.17
C ALA A 431 20.81 -13.09 -19.87
N TYR A 432 19.76 -13.55 -19.19
CA TYR A 432 19.88 -14.24 -17.89
C TYR A 432 19.57 -15.73 -18.05
N ARG A 433 18.36 -16.06 -18.50
CA ARG A 433 17.86 -17.45 -18.65
C ARG A 433 18.12 -18.26 -17.36
N TRP A 434 18.28 -19.58 -17.49
CA TRP A 434 18.59 -20.44 -16.34
C TRP A 434 20.05 -20.34 -15.88
N ASP A 435 20.99 -19.96 -16.75
CA ASP A 435 22.40 -19.81 -16.40
C ASP A 435 22.59 -18.86 -15.20
N TRP A 436 21.87 -17.74 -15.19
CA TRP A 436 21.96 -16.79 -14.08
C TRP A 436 21.58 -17.43 -12.73
N PHE A 437 20.54 -18.29 -12.72
CA PHE A 437 20.12 -19.01 -11.52
C PHE A 437 21.12 -20.09 -11.14
N ASP A 438 21.56 -20.89 -12.12
CA ASP A 438 22.50 -22.00 -11.90
C ASP A 438 23.86 -21.46 -11.38
N GLU A 439 24.28 -20.26 -11.81
CA GLU A 439 25.49 -19.57 -11.32
C GLU A 439 25.28 -18.89 -9.96
N THR A 440 24.27 -18.03 -9.84
CA THR A 440 24.05 -17.20 -8.63
C THR A 440 23.59 -18.06 -7.45
N TRP A 441 22.75 -19.05 -7.70
CA TRP A 441 22.23 -19.99 -6.71
C TRP A 441 22.93 -21.35 -6.76
N ALA A 442 24.17 -21.41 -7.21
CA ALA A 442 24.97 -22.65 -7.21
C ALA A 442 25.02 -23.34 -5.84
N HIS A 443 24.93 -22.57 -4.76
CA HIS A 443 24.91 -23.05 -3.37
C HIS A 443 23.52 -23.47 -2.86
N LYS A 444 22.46 -23.30 -3.66
CA LYS A 444 21.05 -23.56 -3.34
C LYS A 444 20.33 -24.26 -4.51
N PRO A 445 20.73 -25.49 -4.89
CA PRO A 445 20.17 -26.18 -6.06
C PRO A 445 18.64 -26.42 -5.95
N SER A 446 18.14 -26.66 -4.74
CA SER A 446 16.69 -26.84 -4.51
C SER A 446 15.86 -25.58 -4.82
N TRP A 447 16.45 -24.39 -4.74
CA TRP A 447 15.78 -23.15 -5.13
C TRP A 447 15.63 -23.07 -6.64
N VAL A 448 16.66 -23.48 -7.37
CA VAL A 448 16.63 -23.53 -8.84
C VAL A 448 15.63 -24.57 -9.33
N GLU A 449 15.58 -25.75 -8.72
CA GLU A 449 14.60 -26.80 -9.04
C GLU A 449 13.17 -26.27 -8.86
N LYS A 450 12.87 -25.67 -7.70
CA LYS A 450 11.56 -25.08 -7.44
C LYS A 450 11.19 -23.97 -8.42
N ALA A 451 12.14 -23.10 -8.77
CA ALA A 451 11.92 -22.07 -9.77
C ALA A 451 11.60 -22.68 -11.15
N LYS A 452 12.35 -23.71 -11.57
CA LYS A 452 12.12 -24.44 -12.83
C LYS A 452 10.74 -25.10 -12.85
N GLU A 453 10.31 -25.70 -11.74
CA GLU A 453 8.97 -26.28 -11.58
C GLU A 453 7.87 -25.22 -11.74
N MET A 454 7.96 -24.10 -11.01
CA MET A 454 6.95 -23.02 -11.09
C MET A 454 6.82 -22.43 -12.50
N VAL A 455 7.93 -22.22 -13.20
CA VAL A 455 7.93 -21.70 -14.58
C VAL A 455 7.35 -22.73 -15.55
N ALA A 456 7.68 -24.01 -15.39
CA ALA A 456 7.14 -25.08 -16.21
C ALA A 456 5.62 -25.26 -16.01
N ASP A 457 5.14 -25.19 -14.77
CA ASP A 457 3.72 -25.29 -14.44
C ASP A 457 2.91 -24.20 -15.16
N VAL A 458 3.35 -22.93 -15.08
CA VAL A 458 2.70 -21.82 -15.79
C VAL A 458 2.70 -22.04 -17.30
N TRP A 459 3.83 -22.45 -17.86
CA TRP A 459 3.93 -22.69 -19.30
C TRP A 459 2.92 -23.76 -19.74
N LEU A 460 2.89 -24.90 -19.06
CA LEU A 460 2.05 -26.04 -19.40
C LEU A 460 0.56 -25.75 -19.16
N SER A 461 0.20 -25.06 -18.08
CA SER A 461 -1.19 -24.78 -17.74
C SER A 461 -1.80 -23.66 -18.58
N ASP A 462 -1.06 -22.58 -18.81
CA ASP A 462 -1.66 -21.32 -19.27
C ASP A 462 -1.28 -20.97 -20.72
N TYR A 463 -0.16 -21.45 -21.25
CA TYR A 463 0.40 -20.95 -22.54
C TYR A 463 0.66 -22.01 -23.61
N ALA A 464 1.09 -23.23 -23.22
CA ALA A 464 1.52 -24.27 -24.15
C ALA A 464 0.44 -24.69 -25.16
N HIS A 465 -0.84 -24.52 -24.80
CA HIS A 465 -1.98 -24.94 -25.61
C HIS A 465 -2.79 -23.77 -26.21
N LEU A 466 -2.31 -22.54 -26.10
CA LEU A 466 -3.01 -21.38 -26.68
C LEU A 466 -3.12 -21.50 -28.21
N GLU A 467 -4.30 -21.16 -28.73
CA GLU A 467 -4.54 -21.15 -30.17
C GLU A 467 -3.68 -20.07 -30.85
N VAL A 468 -2.76 -20.51 -31.72
CA VAL A 468 -1.96 -19.62 -32.54
C VAL A 468 -2.80 -19.24 -33.76
N ARG A 469 -3.24 -17.98 -33.85
CA ARG A 469 -3.86 -17.45 -35.06
C ARG A 469 -2.82 -17.35 -36.17
N THR A 470 -2.70 -18.38 -36.99
CA THR A 470 -2.04 -18.30 -38.29
C THR A 470 -2.91 -17.42 -39.19
N SER A 471 -2.37 -16.29 -39.64
CA SER A 471 -3.05 -15.43 -40.60
C SER A 471 -3.14 -16.14 -41.96
N SER A 472 -4.15 -17.00 -42.12
CA SER A 472 -4.51 -17.65 -43.39
C SER A 472 -6.02 -17.76 -43.55
N SER A 473 -6.74 -16.70 -43.19
CA SER A 473 -8.17 -16.51 -43.52
C SER A 473 -8.64 -15.09 -43.15
N ARG A 474 -8.25 -14.10 -43.96
CA ARG A 474 -9.16 -12.98 -44.23
C ARG A 474 -9.62 -13.18 -45.67
N GLY A 475 -10.92 -13.39 -45.81
CA GLY A 475 -11.59 -13.60 -47.09
C GLY A 475 -11.40 -12.44 -48.05
N ASP A 476 -11.64 -12.76 -49.31
CA ASP A 476 -11.78 -11.85 -50.43
C ASP A 476 -12.55 -10.58 -50.03
N ASP A 477 -11.88 -9.42 -50.09
CA ASP A 477 -12.42 -8.20 -50.72
C ASP A 477 -11.31 -7.12 -50.84
N GLU A 478 -11.14 -6.69 -52.09
CA GLU A 478 -10.43 -5.52 -52.64
C GLU A 478 -8.87 -5.43 -52.64
N PRO A 479 -8.22 -5.27 -53.82
CA PRO A 479 -6.76 -5.21 -53.93
C PRO A 479 -6.19 -3.83 -53.57
N PRO A 480 -5.18 -3.71 -52.68
CA PRO A 480 -4.51 -2.45 -52.43
C PRO A 480 -3.61 -2.04 -53.61
N ALA A 481 -3.67 -0.75 -53.97
CA ALA A 481 -2.94 -0.16 -55.08
C ALA A 481 -1.41 -0.35 -55.00
N LYS A 482 -0.83 -0.80 -56.12
CA LYS A 482 0.62 -1.05 -56.28
C LYS A 482 1.41 0.26 -56.17
N ARG A 483 2.32 0.35 -55.20
CA ARG A 483 3.47 1.30 -55.26
C ARG A 483 4.62 0.65 -56.05
N PRO A 484 5.36 1.41 -56.89
CA PRO A 484 6.39 0.85 -57.76
C PRO A 484 7.63 0.43 -56.95
N ARG A 485 8.12 -0.79 -57.19
CA ARG A 485 9.42 -1.26 -56.67
C ARG A 485 10.54 -0.59 -57.47
N PHE A 486 11.48 0.05 -56.77
CA PHE A 486 12.79 0.38 -57.33
C PHE A 486 13.52 -0.93 -57.65
N PHE A 487 13.96 -1.09 -58.90
CA PHE A 487 14.67 -2.26 -59.41
C PHE A 487 16.18 -2.05 -59.24
N ASN A 488 16.85 -2.88 -58.43
CA ASN A 488 18.31 -2.86 -58.32
C ASN A 488 18.92 -3.81 -59.37
N PRO A 489 19.81 -3.36 -60.28
CA PRO A 489 20.38 -4.18 -61.36
C PRO A 489 21.27 -5.36 -60.92
N PHE A 490 21.62 -5.46 -59.63
CA PHE A 490 22.51 -6.52 -59.12
C PHE A 490 21.78 -7.80 -58.64
N GLU A 491 20.45 -7.84 -58.65
CA GLU A 491 19.69 -9.03 -58.19
C GLU A 491 19.76 -10.24 -59.16
N LYS A 492 20.38 -10.11 -60.32
CA LYS A 492 20.45 -11.19 -61.34
C LYS A 492 21.41 -12.34 -61.01
N ASN A 493 22.26 -12.21 -59.98
CA ASN A 493 23.25 -13.24 -59.59
C ASN A 493 23.11 -13.76 -58.15
N SER A 494 22.15 -13.27 -57.37
CA SER A 494 21.86 -13.85 -56.05
C SER A 494 20.78 -14.91 -56.20
N ARG A 495 21.19 -16.17 -56.43
CA ARG A 495 20.35 -17.35 -56.17
C ARG A 495 20.13 -17.48 -54.67
N LEU A 496 19.28 -16.62 -54.10
CA LEU A 496 18.63 -16.92 -52.83
C LEU A 496 17.56 -17.97 -53.13
N PRO A 497 17.52 -19.12 -52.44
CA PRO A 497 16.47 -20.10 -52.64
C PRO A 497 15.13 -19.46 -52.27
N SER A 498 14.29 -19.22 -53.26
CA SER A 498 12.85 -19.03 -53.11
C SER A 498 12.22 -20.36 -52.73
N SER A 499 12.45 -20.78 -51.50
CA SER A 499 11.70 -21.82 -50.83
C SER A 499 11.33 -21.28 -49.45
N ILE A 500 10.07 -20.87 -49.31
CA ILE A 500 9.41 -20.87 -48.01
C ILE A 500 9.69 -22.25 -47.41
N PRO A 501 10.40 -22.36 -46.26
CA PRO A 501 10.60 -23.67 -45.67
C PRO A 501 9.22 -24.25 -45.36
N PRO A 502 8.94 -25.51 -45.74
CA PRO A 502 7.74 -26.22 -45.31
C PRO A 502 7.88 -26.61 -43.83
N TYR A 503 8.06 -25.62 -42.94
CA TYR A 503 8.04 -25.80 -41.48
C TYR A 503 6.67 -25.47 -40.88
N ALA A 504 5.72 -24.96 -41.68
CA ALA A 504 4.36 -24.72 -41.22
C ALA A 504 3.53 -26.01 -40.98
N ALA A 505 4.10 -27.19 -41.23
CA ALA A 505 3.42 -28.47 -41.05
C ALA A 505 4.41 -29.58 -40.66
N ALA A 506 4.94 -29.53 -39.43
CA ALA A 506 5.26 -30.68 -38.56
C ALA A 506 6.31 -30.29 -37.50
N ILE A 507 5.91 -30.25 -36.23
CA ILE A 507 6.34 -31.16 -35.14
C ILE A 507 5.92 -30.53 -33.80
N VAL A 508 5.33 -31.39 -32.99
CA VAL A 508 5.07 -31.32 -31.55
C VAL A 508 6.37 -31.04 -30.78
N VAL A 509 6.92 -29.82 -30.88
CA VAL A 509 8.04 -29.36 -30.03
C VAL A 509 7.50 -28.31 -29.08
N ASP A 510 7.77 -28.53 -27.80
CA ASP A 510 7.54 -27.56 -26.75
C ASP A 510 8.35 -26.28 -27.04
N GLU A 511 7.67 -25.15 -27.34
CA GLU A 511 8.34 -23.88 -27.73
C GLU A 511 9.31 -23.39 -26.65
N TYR A 512 8.97 -23.61 -25.38
CA TYR A 512 9.79 -23.22 -24.25
C TYR A 512 11.13 -23.99 -24.24
N GLN A 513 11.08 -25.32 -24.33
CA GLN A 513 12.30 -26.14 -24.45
C GLN A 513 13.11 -25.79 -25.70
N ALA A 514 12.43 -25.58 -26.84
CA ALA A 514 13.10 -25.18 -28.08
C ALA A 514 13.88 -23.87 -27.90
N TRP A 515 13.25 -22.83 -27.35
CA TRP A 515 13.91 -21.54 -27.12
C TRP A 515 15.06 -21.63 -26.12
N GLN A 516 14.95 -22.47 -25.08
CA GLN A 516 16.04 -22.65 -24.13
C GLN A 516 17.29 -23.27 -24.76
N THR A 517 17.13 -24.11 -25.78
CA THR A 517 18.25 -24.68 -26.54
C THR A 517 18.76 -23.76 -27.67
N ASP A 518 17.89 -22.91 -28.23
CA ASP A 518 18.18 -21.98 -29.31
C ASP A 518 18.82 -20.68 -28.78
N ARG A 519 20.15 -20.70 -28.61
CA ARG A 519 20.91 -19.56 -28.06
C ARG A 519 21.70 -18.84 -29.16
N GLU A 520 21.46 -17.55 -29.29
CA GLU A 520 22.23 -16.67 -30.17
C GLU A 520 23.35 -15.98 -29.36
N ALA A 521 24.54 -15.81 -29.96
CA ALA A 521 25.68 -15.19 -29.25
C ALA A 521 25.40 -13.76 -28.76
N SER A 522 24.44 -13.07 -29.39
CA SER A 522 23.99 -11.72 -29.01
C SER A 522 23.01 -11.70 -27.83
N ASP A 523 22.42 -12.84 -27.42
CA ASP A 523 21.38 -12.89 -26.39
C ASP A 523 21.86 -12.33 -25.04
N GLY A 524 23.12 -12.60 -24.68
CA GLY A 524 23.75 -12.09 -23.45
C GLY A 524 23.85 -10.56 -23.36
N ASN A 525 23.72 -9.86 -24.50
CA ASN A 525 23.81 -8.39 -24.56
C ASN A 525 22.45 -7.70 -24.66
N VAL A 526 21.35 -8.47 -24.65
CA VAL A 526 20.00 -7.91 -24.76
C VAL A 526 19.67 -7.10 -23.51
N ARG A 527 19.37 -5.82 -23.71
CA ARG A 527 18.93 -4.87 -22.66
C ARG A 527 17.42 -4.60 -22.69
N ASP A 528 16.77 -4.91 -23.81
CA ASP A 528 15.32 -4.76 -24.00
C ASP A 528 14.71 -6.15 -24.29
N PRO A 529 14.34 -6.90 -23.24
CA PRO A 529 13.73 -8.22 -23.40
C PRO A 529 12.35 -8.14 -24.06
N ILE A 530 11.60 -7.04 -23.87
CA ILE A 530 10.29 -6.85 -24.50
C ILE A 530 10.46 -6.73 -26.01
N GLY A 531 11.38 -5.87 -26.46
CA GLY A 531 11.76 -5.74 -27.86
C GLY A 531 12.23 -7.07 -28.46
N TYR A 532 13.06 -7.82 -27.73
CA TYR A 532 13.48 -9.16 -28.15
C TYR A 532 12.28 -10.09 -28.40
N TRP A 533 11.35 -10.20 -27.45
CA TRP A 533 10.21 -11.10 -27.60
C TRP A 533 9.25 -10.68 -28.71
N ILE A 534 9.09 -9.38 -28.95
CA ILE A 534 8.34 -8.87 -30.12
C ILE A 534 8.97 -9.39 -31.41
N THR A 535 10.30 -9.35 -31.56
CA THR A 535 10.96 -9.88 -32.77
C THR A 535 10.86 -11.40 -32.92
N LYS A 536 10.73 -12.12 -31.80
CA LYS A 536 10.63 -13.59 -31.77
C LYS A 536 9.19 -14.12 -31.88
N GLN A 537 8.16 -13.26 -31.91
CA GLN A 537 6.74 -13.65 -32.01
C GLN A 537 6.43 -14.59 -33.18
N GLY A 538 7.07 -14.39 -34.33
CA GLY A 538 6.86 -15.24 -35.51
C GLY A 538 7.42 -16.66 -35.35
N ARG A 539 8.46 -16.83 -34.53
CA ARG A 539 9.12 -18.13 -34.30
C ARG A 539 8.57 -18.85 -33.07
N TYR A 540 8.23 -18.10 -32.02
CA TYR A 540 7.75 -18.61 -30.74
C TYR A 540 6.44 -17.90 -30.34
N PRO A 541 5.32 -18.14 -31.05
CA PRO A 541 4.09 -17.36 -30.88
C PRO A 541 3.44 -17.51 -29.50
N ARG A 542 3.50 -18.68 -28.86
CA ARG A 542 2.92 -18.88 -27.51
C ARG A 542 3.89 -18.43 -26.43
N LEU A 543 5.18 -18.76 -26.58
CA LEU A 543 6.18 -18.39 -25.59
C LEU A 543 6.42 -16.88 -25.53
N SER A 544 6.44 -16.20 -26.68
CA SER A 544 6.53 -14.73 -26.72
C SER A 544 5.34 -14.08 -26.02
N ARG A 545 4.15 -14.69 -26.07
CA ARG A 545 2.98 -14.21 -25.33
C ARG A 545 3.19 -14.33 -23.82
N MET A 546 3.63 -15.49 -23.35
CA MET A 546 3.99 -15.70 -21.94
C MET A 546 5.04 -14.68 -21.48
N ALA A 547 6.13 -14.55 -22.24
CA ALA A 547 7.21 -13.65 -21.89
C ALA A 547 6.74 -12.20 -21.81
N LEU A 548 6.01 -11.71 -22.82
CA LEU A 548 5.52 -10.35 -22.80
C LEU A 548 4.52 -10.12 -21.65
N ASP A 549 3.68 -11.09 -21.29
CA ASP A 549 2.72 -10.96 -20.20
C ASP A 549 3.48 -10.82 -18.87
N PHE A 550 4.48 -11.66 -18.61
CA PHE A 550 5.27 -11.54 -17.38
C PHE A 550 6.17 -10.30 -17.34
N LEU A 551 6.84 -9.96 -18.44
CA LEU A 551 7.75 -8.80 -18.51
C LEU A 551 7.01 -7.45 -18.38
N THR A 552 5.68 -7.42 -18.48
CA THR A 552 4.86 -6.20 -18.32
C THR A 552 4.43 -5.96 -16.87
N ILE A 553 4.53 -6.99 -16.00
CA ILE A 553 4.18 -6.88 -14.57
C ILE A 553 5.07 -5.81 -13.92
N GLN A 554 4.48 -4.99 -13.04
CA GLN A 554 5.25 -4.00 -12.31
C GLN A 554 5.73 -4.56 -10.97
N PRO A 555 6.97 -4.25 -10.54
CA PRO A 555 7.51 -4.70 -9.26
C PRO A 555 7.00 -3.89 -8.06
N MET A 556 6.38 -2.73 -8.30
CA MET A 556 5.93 -1.80 -7.25
C MET A 556 4.53 -1.23 -7.56
N SER A 557 3.76 -0.95 -6.50
CA SER A 557 2.49 -0.21 -6.57
C SER A 557 2.67 1.31 -6.75
N ALA A 558 3.84 1.76 -7.23
CA ALA A 558 4.26 3.17 -7.29
C ALA A 558 3.32 4.09 -8.11
N GLU A 559 2.53 3.55 -9.04
CA GLU A 559 1.54 4.35 -9.75
C GLU A 559 0.38 4.81 -8.84
N CYS A 560 -0.03 3.98 -7.88
CA CYS A 560 -1.04 4.38 -6.90
C CYS A 560 -0.48 5.46 -5.97
N GLU A 561 0.79 5.36 -5.58
CA GLU A 561 1.51 6.40 -4.82
C GLU A 561 1.60 7.75 -5.59
N ARG A 562 1.92 7.69 -6.89
CA ARG A 562 1.93 8.87 -7.78
C ARG A 562 0.54 9.47 -7.93
N LEU A 563 -0.50 8.63 -8.01
CA LEU A 563 -1.90 9.06 -7.97
C LEU A 563 -2.16 9.84 -6.69
N PHE A 564 -1.83 9.30 -5.51
CA PHE A 564 -2.13 9.94 -4.24
C PHE A 564 -1.36 11.25 -4.06
N SER A 565 -0.11 11.30 -4.52
CA SER A 565 0.69 12.54 -4.59
C SER A 565 -0.04 13.65 -5.34
N ALA A 566 -0.68 13.27 -6.44
CA ALA A 566 -1.42 14.19 -7.29
C ALA A 566 -2.78 14.54 -6.68
N ALA A 567 -3.52 13.56 -6.16
CA ALA A 567 -4.80 13.73 -5.49
C ALA A 567 -4.68 14.61 -4.23
N GLY A 568 -3.56 14.53 -3.50
CA GLY A 568 -3.26 15.42 -2.38
C GLY A 568 -3.24 16.91 -2.74
N LYS A 569 -3.01 17.26 -4.02
CA LYS A 569 -3.12 18.66 -4.50
C LYS A 569 -4.58 19.11 -4.63
N MET A 570 -5.51 18.17 -4.82
CA MET A 570 -6.95 18.44 -4.83
C MET A 570 -7.53 18.54 -3.41
N VAL A 571 -6.99 17.74 -2.48
CA VAL A 571 -7.44 17.67 -1.07
C VAL A 571 -6.50 18.48 -0.16
N SER A 572 -6.55 19.80 -0.27
CA SER A 572 -5.78 20.71 0.59
C SER A 572 -6.64 21.25 1.74
N GLY A 573 -6.01 21.83 2.77
CA GLY A 573 -6.76 22.46 3.88
C GLY A 573 -7.68 23.61 3.45
N LEU A 574 -7.49 24.16 2.24
CA LEU A 574 -8.33 25.18 1.62
C LEU A 574 -9.37 24.61 0.65
N ARG A 575 -9.38 23.28 0.43
CA ARG A 575 -10.24 22.55 -0.51
C ARG A 575 -10.83 21.31 0.17
N THR A 576 -11.70 21.53 1.15
CA THR A 576 -12.28 20.46 1.99
C THR A 576 -13.60 19.90 1.46
N ASN A 577 -14.27 20.60 0.56
CA ASN A 577 -15.65 20.31 0.12
C ASN A 577 -15.74 19.59 -1.24
N LEU A 578 -14.72 18.80 -1.60
CA LEU A 578 -14.75 17.97 -2.81
C LEU A 578 -15.08 16.53 -2.43
N ASP A 579 -16.12 15.99 -3.05
CA ASP A 579 -16.55 14.60 -2.88
C ASP A 579 -15.50 13.63 -3.45
N ALA A 580 -15.37 12.46 -2.82
CA ALA A 580 -14.46 11.39 -3.23
C ALA A 580 -14.63 11.01 -4.71
N GLU A 581 -15.88 10.88 -5.16
CA GLU A 581 -16.23 10.56 -6.55
C GLU A 581 -15.62 11.55 -7.55
N ILE A 582 -15.65 12.84 -7.24
CA ILE A 582 -15.12 13.88 -8.12
C ILE A 582 -13.60 13.84 -8.16
N ILE A 583 -12.96 13.59 -7.02
CA ILE A 583 -11.51 13.40 -6.94
C ILE A 583 -11.11 12.19 -7.81
N ALA A 584 -11.86 11.09 -7.67
CA ALA A 584 -11.66 9.88 -8.45
C ALA A 584 -11.76 10.13 -9.95
N ILE A 585 -12.86 10.71 -10.41
CA ILE A 585 -13.08 11.03 -11.82
C ILE A 585 -11.97 11.93 -12.38
N CYS A 586 -11.56 12.97 -11.64
CA CYS A 586 -10.48 13.87 -12.07
C CYS A 586 -9.17 13.12 -12.26
N GLN A 587 -8.81 12.24 -11.32
CA GLN A 587 -7.55 11.53 -11.40
C GLN A 587 -7.55 10.45 -12.49
N VAL A 588 -8.67 9.76 -12.69
CA VAL A 588 -8.83 8.78 -13.76
C VAL A 588 -8.74 9.47 -15.13
N LEU A 589 -9.48 10.56 -15.35
CA LEU A 589 -9.39 11.37 -16.58
C LEU A 589 -7.98 11.90 -16.83
N ARG A 590 -7.32 12.43 -15.79
CA ARG A 590 -5.95 12.91 -15.88
C ARG A 590 -5.00 11.79 -16.30
N SER A 591 -5.21 10.57 -15.80
CA SER A 591 -4.42 9.39 -16.19
C SER A 591 -4.64 9.04 -17.66
N TRP A 592 -5.89 8.93 -18.11
CA TRP A 592 -6.23 8.59 -19.49
C TRP A 592 -5.68 9.61 -20.50
N TYR A 593 -5.76 10.90 -20.15
CA TYR A 593 -5.22 11.99 -20.96
C TYR A 593 -3.70 11.92 -21.06
N ARG A 594 -3.00 11.73 -19.92
CA ARG A 594 -1.53 11.62 -19.91
C ARG A 594 -1.03 10.36 -20.60
N ALA A 595 -1.81 9.28 -20.60
CA ALA A 595 -1.52 8.08 -21.36
C ALA A 595 -1.76 8.24 -22.87
N GLY A 596 -2.34 9.37 -23.31
CA GLY A 596 -2.64 9.62 -24.72
C GLY A 596 -3.83 8.80 -25.26
N LEU A 597 -4.58 8.11 -24.40
CA LEU A 597 -5.79 7.36 -24.79
C LEU A 597 -6.90 8.32 -25.23
N ILE A 598 -6.97 9.48 -24.57
CA ILE A 598 -7.88 10.57 -24.92
C ILE A 598 -7.05 11.79 -25.32
N LYS A 599 -7.48 12.49 -26.37
CA LYS A 599 -6.76 13.64 -26.94
C LYS A 599 -7.48 14.96 -26.73
N ASP A 600 -8.75 14.92 -26.32
CA ASP A 600 -9.61 16.10 -26.20
C ASP A 600 -10.44 16.01 -24.91
N LEU A 601 -10.20 16.91 -23.96
CA LEU A 601 -11.06 17.11 -22.77
C LEU A 601 -12.04 18.30 -22.94
N ASP A 602 -11.92 19.06 -24.03
CA ASP A 602 -12.76 20.21 -24.34
C ASP A 602 -13.11 20.24 -25.84
N PRO A 603 -14.28 19.69 -26.23
CA PRO A 603 -14.72 19.65 -27.63
C PRO A 603 -14.96 21.04 -28.27
N LEU A 604 -15.16 22.08 -27.45
CA LEU A 604 -15.67 23.40 -27.86
C LEU A 604 -14.74 24.20 -28.78
N LEU A 605 -13.45 23.84 -28.88
CA LEU A 605 -12.46 24.57 -29.68
C LEU A 605 -11.98 23.80 -30.93
N LYS A 606 -12.43 22.56 -31.13
CA LYS A 606 -11.90 21.72 -32.22
C LYS A 606 -12.38 22.15 -33.60
N SER A 607 -13.61 22.68 -33.70
CA SER A 607 -14.21 23.07 -34.99
C SER A 607 -13.52 24.25 -35.68
N HIS A 608 -12.64 25.00 -35.00
CA HIS A 608 -11.99 26.18 -35.58
C HIS A 608 -10.50 25.99 -35.94
N LEU A 609 -9.82 25.02 -35.32
CA LEU A 609 -8.39 24.77 -35.57
C LEU A 609 -8.15 23.69 -36.64
N GLU A 610 -9.05 22.69 -36.76
CA GLU A 610 -8.92 21.66 -37.80
C GLU A 610 -9.12 22.25 -39.21
N SER A 611 -9.90 23.34 -39.37
CA SER A 611 -10.04 24.04 -40.66
C SER A 611 -8.79 24.80 -41.14
N LYS A 612 -7.77 24.97 -40.27
CA LYS A 612 -6.52 25.68 -40.61
C LYS A 612 -5.27 24.80 -40.64
N LEU A 613 -5.37 23.51 -40.31
CA LEU A 613 -4.22 22.60 -40.25
C LEU A 613 -4.17 21.57 -41.40
N ASP A 614 -5.16 21.55 -42.31
CA ASP A 614 -5.06 20.80 -43.58
C ASP A 614 -4.11 21.45 -44.61
N GLY A 615 -3.34 22.46 -44.21
CA GLY A 615 -2.26 23.07 -44.98
C GLY A 615 -0.87 22.71 -44.46
N GLY A 616 -0.49 21.43 -44.55
CA GLY A 616 0.91 20.97 -44.53
C GLY A 616 1.61 20.91 -43.16
N CYS A 617 1.69 19.72 -42.58
CA CYS A 617 2.73 19.38 -41.60
C CYS A 617 3.60 18.26 -42.19
N GLY A 618 4.63 18.65 -42.94
CA GLY A 618 5.74 17.77 -43.26
C GLY A 618 6.51 17.43 -41.99
N THR A 619 6.86 16.16 -41.84
CA THR A 619 7.86 15.68 -40.89
C THR A 619 9.20 16.37 -41.20
N LEU A 620 9.76 17.09 -40.22
CA LEU A 620 11.13 17.61 -40.31
C LEU A 620 12.09 16.43 -40.49
N SER A 621 13.06 16.58 -41.41
CA SER A 621 14.07 15.54 -41.64
C SER A 621 15.14 15.57 -40.55
N ASP A 622 15.85 14.45 -40.37
CA ASP A 622 16.93 14.32 -39.38
C ASP A 622 18.03 15.37 -39.57
N ASP A 623 18.21 15.91 -40.78
CA ASP A 623 19.17 16.98 -41.08
C ASP A 623 18.72 18.37 -40.55
N GLU A 624 17.41 18.65 -40.50
CA GLU A 624 16.88 19.90 -39.93
C GLU A 624 16.94 19.90 -38.39
N LEU A 625 16.85 18.72 -37.77
CA LEU A 625 17.09 18.50 -36.34
C LEU A 625 18.56 18.69 -35.97
N ALA A 626 19.50 18.19 -36.80
CA ALA A 626 20.93 18.38 -36.60
C ALA A 626 21.35 19.86 -36.75
N LEU A 627 20.69 20.63 -37.61
CA LEU A 627 20.92 22.07 -37.76
C LEU A 627 20.38 22.88 -36.56
N ALA A 628 19.31 22.40 -35.91
CA ALA A 628 18.79 22.98 -34.67
C ALA A 628 19.69 22.66 -33.45
N GLU A 629 20.29 21.46 -33.41
CA GLU A 629 21.24 21.02 -32.37
C GLU A 629 22.56 21.81 -32.40
N SER A 630 23.03 22.24 -33.57
CA SER A 630 24.27 23.03 -33.70
C SER A 630 24.11 24.51 -33.32
N LYS A 631 22.86 25.03 -33.28
CA LYS A 631 22.58 26.42 -32.92
C LYS A 631 22.72 26.72 -31.42
N TRP A 632 22.47 25.72 -30.56
CA TRP A 632 22.64 25.86 -29.10
C TRP A 632 24.05 25.56 -28.60
N LEU A 633 24.92 25.02 -29.47
CA LEU A 633 26.32 24.71 -29.16
C LEU A 633 27.29 25.87 -29.43
N LEU A 634 26.83 26.97 -30.05
CA LEU A 634 27.67 28.11 -30.43
C LEU A 634 27.36 29.42 -29.68
N GLU A 635 26.39 29.46 -28.78
CA GLU A 635 26.10 30.63 -27.94
C GLU A 635 26.27 30.29 -26.46
N GLY A 636 27.53 30.28 -26.02
CA GLY A 636 27.92 30.33 -24.62
C GLY A 636 28.57 31.68 -24.30
N GLU A 637 28.06 32.32 -23.24
CA GLU A 637 28.67 33.38 -22.42
C GLU A 637 29.38 34.54 -23.16
N ASP A 638 28.69 35.67 -23.35
CA ASP A 638 29.24 37.00 -23.03
C ASP A 638 28.16 38.09 -23.12
N SER A 639 28.37 39.16 -22.34
CA SER A 639 27.61 40.43 -22.26
C SER A 639 26.40 40.52 -21.31
N ALA A 640 26.69 40.97 -20.09
CA ALA A 640 25.94 42.08 -19.49
C ALA A 640 26.93 42.93 -18.68
N SER A 641 27.53 43.88 -19.38
CA SER A 641 28.34 44.97 -18.84
C SER A 641 27.48 45.95 -18.04
N GLU A 642 28.08 46.42 -16.95
CA GLU A 642 27.99 47.76 -16.36
C GLU A 642 27.01 48.76 -17.01
N VAL A 643 26.04 49.24 -16.23
CA VAL A 643 25.68 50.67 -16.23
C VAL A 643 25.54 51.11 -14.76
N ASP A 644 26.42 52.02 -14.40
CA ASP A 644 26.49 52.82 -13.20
C ASP A 644 25.30 53.80 -13.14
N ASP A 645 24.64 53.93 -12.00
CA ASP A 645 23.99 55.20 -11.68
C ASP A 645 23.99 55.43 -10.16
N SER A 646 24.89 56.32 -9.77
CA SER A 646 25.02 56.87 -8.44
C SER A 646 24.66 58.36 -8.51
N THR A 647 23.41 58.72 -8.23
CA THR A 647 23.05 59.96 -7.49
C THR A 647 21.54 60.10 -7.32
N GLN A 648 21.04 59.94 -6.09
CA GLN A 648 20.42 61.04 -5.35
C GLN A 648 19.97 60.55 -3.96
N GLN A 649 20.67 61.09 -2.96
CA GLN A 649 20.24 61.16 -1.58
C GLN A 649 19.06 62.14 -1.41
N GLN A 650 18.36 61.94 -0.29
CA GLN A 650 17.69 62.92 0.57
C GLN A 650 16.16 63.13 0.48
N GLN A 651 15.58 62.99 1.68
CA GLN A 651 14.29 63.49 2.21
C GLN A 651 13.04 62.66 1.82
N ALA A 652 12.21 62.17 2.74
CA ALA A 652 11.89 62.63 4.09
C ALA A 652 11.45 61.48 5.03
N GLU A 653 11.65 61.73 6.32
CA GLU A 653 11.19 60.98 7.49
C GLU A 653 9.67 61.11 7.74
N GLU A 654 9.21 60.34 8.73
CA GLU A 654 7.94 60.44 9.48
C GLU A 654 6.65 59.87 8.86
N SER A 655 6.28 58.65 9.26
CA SER A 655 5.31 58.45 10.36
C SER A 655 4.83 56.98 10.44
N VAL A 656 4.68 56.53 11.67
CA VAL A 656 4.40 55.16 12.13
C VAL A 656 2.94 54.77 11.85
N SER A 657 2.68 53.58 11.31
CA SER A 657 1.75 52.60 11.93
C SER A 657 1.71 51.25 11.20
N THR A 658 1.90 50.20 12.01
CA THR A 658 1.40 48.81 11.85
C THR A 658 1.55 48.14 10.48
N SER A 659 2.72 47.57 10.19
CA SER A 659 2.81 46.38 9.34
C SER A 659 2.71 45.13 10.22
N GLU A 660 1.51 44.58 10.37
CA GLU A 660 1.37 43.14 10.58
C GLU A 660 2.01 42.47 9.37
N SER A 661 3.21 41.90 9.58
CA SER A 661 3.76 40.95 8.64
C SER A 661 2.80 39.77 8.62
N LEU A 662 2.09 39.61 7.49
CA LEU A 662 1.50 38.34 7.10
C LEU A 662 2.64 37.33 6.96
N VAL A 663 3.01 36.76 8.11
CA VAL A 663 3.67 35.47 8.22
C VAL A 663 2.73 34.52 7.47
N ASN A 664 3.10 34.14 6.25
CA ASN A 664 2.53 32.98 5.60
C ASN A 664 2.89 31.75 6.45
N GLY A 665 2.09 31.52 7.49
CA GLY A 665 2.10 30.38 8.38
C GLY A 665 1.56 29.14 7.68
N ALA A 666 2.16 28.78 6.54
CA ALA A 666 1.92 27.50 5.91
C ALA A 666 2.73 26.42 6.64
N ARG A 667 2.23 25.93 7.78
CA ARG A 667 2.61 24.63 8.32
C ARG A 667 1.94 23.56 7.44
N GLY A 668 2.65 23.10 6.42
CA GLY A 668 2.23 22.01 5.56
C GLY A 668 3.33 20.96 5.44
N THR A 669 3.02 19.71 5.78
CA THR A 669 3.93 18.56 5.63
C THR A 669 4.15 18.30 4.13
N VAL A 670 5.40 18.37 3.69
CA VAL A 670 5.86 17.97 2.35
C VAL A 670 6.20 16.48 2.41
N TYR A 671 5.58 15.67 1.55
CA TYR A 671 5.65 14.20 1.65
C TYR A 671 6.62 13.58 0.63
N ASP A 672 7.86 14.09 0.56
CA ASP A 672 8.98 13.72 -0.34
C ASP A 672 8.99 14.34 -1.76
N ILE A 673 10.20 14.43 -2.34
CA ILE A 673 10.55 15.20 -3.53
C ILE A 673 11.50 14.37 -4.43
N GLY A 674 11.00 13.88 -5.56
CA GLY A 674 11.79 13.27 -6.63
C GLY A 674 12.02 14.24 -7.79
N TRP A 675 12.57 13.77 -8.92
CA TRP A 675 12.93 14.64 -10.05
C TRP A 675 12.14 14.24 -11.29
N ALA A 676 11.71 15.21 -12.09
CA ALA A 676 11.02 14.91 -13.35
C ALA A 676 11.94 14.05 -14.25
N PRO A 677 11.40 13.15 -15.09
CA PRO A 677 12.22 12.33 -15.98
C PRO A 677 13.19 13.22 -16.80
N GLY A 678 14.50 13.04 -16.59
CA GLY A 678 15.56 13.81 -17.26
C GLY A 678 16.17 14.97 -16.44
N ALA A 679 15.70 15.26 -15.22
CA ALA A 679 16.20 16.38 -14.43
C ALA A 679 17.53 16.08 -13.67
N ASP A 680 18.35 17.12 -13.47
CA ASP A 680 19.70 17.05 -12.90
C ASP A 680 19.69 17.21 -11.38
N ALA A 681 20.04 16.12 -10.70
CA ALA A 681 20.49 15.96 -9.31
C ALA A 681 20.87 17.23 -8.52
N HIS A 682 21.65 18.07 -9.17
CA HIS A 682 22.39 19.17 -8.57
C HIS A 682 21.90 20.57 -8.98
N ARG A 683 20.97 20.70 -9.96
CA ARG A 683 20.60 21.99 -10.55
C ARG A 683 19.11 22.32 -10.56
N ASP A 684 18.23 21.37 -10.84
CA ASP A 684 16.78 21.67 -10.92
C ASP A 684 16.11 21.58 -9.52
N PRO A 685 14.86 22.00 -9.33
CA PRO A 685 14.14 21.74 -8.09
C PRO A 685 13.41 20.39 -8.18
N PRO A 686 13.45 19.55 -7.14
CA PRO A 686 12.72 18.29 -7.15
C PRO A 686 11.18 18.54 -7.15
N CYS A 687 10.42 17.67 -7.79
CA CYS A 687 8.96 17.55 -7.77
C CYS A 687 8.45 16.54 -6.73
N VAL A 688 7.32 16.83 -6.09
CA VAL A 688 6.75 16.03 -4.99
C VAL A 688 6.36 14.61 -5.43
N ILE A 689 6.91 13.58 -4.78
CA ILE A 689 6.54 12.15 -4.94
C ILE A 689 6.19 11.61 -3.55
N MET A 690 5.00 11.03 -3.39
CA MET A 690 4.45 10.58 -2.11
C MET A 690 4.39 9.05 -2.04
N MET A 691 5.33 8.42 -1.34
CA MET A 691 5.14 7.04 -0.83
C MET A 691 4.24 7.08 0.41
N MET A 692 3.27 6.17 0.54
CA MET A 692 2.43 6.01 1.74
C MET A 692 2.14 4.52 1.96
N MET A 693 2.39 4.04 3.18
CA MET A 693 1.70 2.97 3.95
C MET A 693 2.36 3.03 5.36
N ASP A 694 1.69 2.99 6.51
CA ASP A 694 0.41 2.44 6.95
C ASP A 694 -0.40 3.46 7.80
N ASN A 695 -1.71 3.26 7.95
CA ASN A 695 -2.45 3.74 9.12
C ASN A 695 -3.65 2.83 9.40
N VAL A 696 -3.46 1.90 10.35
CA VAL A 696 -4.55 1.52 11.25
C VAL A 696 -4.50 2.51 12.43
N ALA A 697 -5.66 3.04 12.79
CA ALA A 697 -5.96 3.85 13.97
C ALA A 697 -5.72 5.36 13.89
N MET A 698 -6.74 6.08 13.44
CA MET A 698 -7.06 7.41 13.96
C MET A 698 -8.58 7.55 14.11
N LEU A 699 -9.12 6.80 15.07
CA LEU A 699 -10.48 6.98 15.62
C LEU A 699 -10.43 6.77 17.14
N ALA A 700 -9.81 7.71 17.83
CA ALA A 700 -10.11 8.02 19.22
C ALA A 700 -9.85 9.52 19.39
N GLU A 701 -10.77 10.20 20.07
CA GLU A 701 -10.80 11.66 20.27
C GLU A 701 -11.39 12.46 19.11
N VAL A 702 -12.73 12.50 19.10
CA VAL A 702 -13.57 13.72 19.08
C VAL A 702 -14.98 13.16 18.89
N PHE A 703 -15.77 13.09 19.98
CA PHE A 703 -17.24 13.20 20.04
C PHE A 703 -17.71 12.72 21.42
N VAL A 704 -17.42 13.53 22.45
CA VAL A 704 -18.24 13.60 23.66
C VAL A 704 -18.77 15.01 23.72
N ALA A 705 -19.99 15.20 23.20
CA ALA A 705 -20.97 16.21 23.61
C ALA A 705 -22.07 16.29 22.54
N PHE A 706 -23.18 15.60 22.78
CA PHE A 706 -24.57 16.06 22.67
C PHE A 706 -25.48 14.85 22.55
N THR A 707 -26.11 14.51 23.66
CA THR A 707 -27.21 13.55 23.76
C THR A 707 -28.55 14.24 23.47
N LEU A 708 -29.45 13.46 22.85
CA LEU A 708 -30.92 13.47 22.94
C LEU A 708 -31.71 14.63 22.30
N ALA A 709 -32.48 14.28 21.24
CA ALA A 709 -33.95 14.30 21.28
C ALA A 709 -34.55 13.63 20.03
N ALA A 710 -35.52 12.75 20.27
CA ALA A 710 -36.31 12.02 19.28
C ALA A 710 -37.26 12.93 18.49
N PHE A 711 -37.74 12.47 17.32
CA PHE A 711 -39.18 12.28 17.05
C PHE A 711 -39.39 11.59 15.69
N ALA A 712 -40.04 10.44 15.74
CA ALA A 712 -40.59 9.71 14.60
C ALA A 712 -41.89 10.37 14.13
N TRP A 713 -42.12 10.49 12.81
CA TRP A 713 -43.46 10.61 12.23
C TRP A 713 -43.57 9.72 10.99
N ALA A 714 -44.69 8.99 10.95
CA ALA A 714 -45.04 7.91 10.06
C ALA A 714 -45.51 8.37 8.67
N SER A 715 -45.49 7.45 7.70
CA SER A 715 -46.52 7.36 6.64
C SER A 715 -46.65 5.91 6.12
N PRO A 716 -47.86 5.48 5.69
CA PRO A 716 -48.24 4.08 5.49
C PRO A 716 -48.01 3.58 4.05
N PRO A 717 -48.18 2.26 3.78
CA PRO A 717 -47.76 1.63 2.53
C PRO A 717 -48.80 1.76 1.42
N ILE A 718 -48.31 1.82 0.17
CA ILE A 718 -49.13 1.64 -1.03
C ILE A 718 -48.97 0.18 -1.47
N ASP A 719 -50.00 -0.62 -1.22
CA ASP A 719 -50.26 -1.87 -1.92
C ASP A 719 -50.90 -1.59 -3.29
N LYS A 720 -50.53 -2.37 -4.32
CA LYS A 720 -51.46 -3.09 -5.23
C LYS A 720 -50.71 -3.91 -6.31
N LEU A 721 -50.92 -5.24 -6.23
CA LEU A 721 -51.22 -6.26 -7.29
C LEU A 721 -50.25 -6.40 -8.48
N CYS A 722 -49.71 -7.56 -8.89
CA CYS A 722 -50.25 -8.94 -9.05
C CYS A 722 -49.08 -9.87 -9.53
N PRO A 723 -49.24 -11.19 -9.80
CA PRO A 723 -49.73 -12.33 -9.01
C PRO A 723 -48.69 -13.50 -8.88
N SER A 724 -49.07 -14.48 -8.08
CA SER A 724 -48.39 -15.69 -7.58
C SER A 724 -47.76 -16.67 -8.58
N GLN A 725 -46.58 -17.20 -8.21
CA GLN A 725 -46.24 -18.62 -8.42
C GLN A 725 -46.24 -19.35 -7.05
N SER A 726 -47.03 -20.42 -6.97
CA SER A 726 -46.95 -21.48 -5.96
C SER A 726 -45.52 -22.03 -5.84
N GLY A 727 -44.94 -22.37 -4.70
CA GLY A 727 -45.49 -22.79 -3.42
C GLY A 727 -44.51 -23.83 -2.86
N MET A 728 -43.32 -23.39 -2.42
CA MET A 728 -42.51 -24.19 -1.49
C MET A 728 -42.97 -23.86 -0.07
N PRO A 729 -43.08 -24.83 0.85
CA PRO A 729 -43.39 -24.53 2.25
C PRO A 729 -42.34 -23.55 2.77
N ALA A 730 -42.80 -22.42 3.32
CA ALA A 730 -41.92 -21.43 3.93
C ALA A 730 -41.04 -22.12 4.98
N LYS A 731 -39.73 -21.89 4.91
CA LYS A 731 -38.78 -22.45 5.88
C LYS A 731 -39.22 -22.04 7.29
N PRO A 732 -39.27 -22.96 8.27
CA PRO A 732 -39.62 -22.60 9.63
C PRO A 732 -38.60 -21.60 10.16
N ASN A 733 -39.07 -20.49 10.74
CA ASN A 733 -38.17 -19.54 11.41
C ASN A 733 -37.57 -20.22 12.65
N PRO A 734 -36.24 -20.25 12.82
CA PRO A 734 -35.64 -20.82 14.02
C PRO A 734 -36.10 -20.08 15.28
N THR A 735 -36.47 -20.84 16.31
CA THR A 735 -36.94 -20.31 17.60
C THR A 735 -36.00 -20.75 18.70
N LEU A 736 -35.78 -19.88 19.69
CA LEU A 736 -34.98 -20.25 20.86
C LEU A 736 -35.57 -21.50 21.55
N PRO A 737 -34.71 -22.41 22.04
CA PRO A 737 -35.17 -23.59 22.77
C PRO A 737 -35.74 -23.19 24.14
N SER A 738 -36.76 -23.93 24.60
CA SER A 738 -37.30 -23.78 25.96
C SER A 738 -36.42 -24.54 26.96
N ASN A 739 -36.16 -23.90 28.11
CA ASN A 739 -35.46 -24.47 29.27
C ASN A 739 -36.33 -25.52 29.99
N GLY A 740 -37.66 -25.44 29.87
CA GLY A 740 -38.61 -26.38 30.47
C GLY A 740 -38.71 -26.28 32.01
N GLY A 741 -38.14 -25.22 32.59
CA GLY A 741 -38.18 -24.92 34.02
C GLY A 741 -39.28 -23.93 34.40
N ALA A 742 -39.27 -23.46 35.65
CA ALA A 742 -40.25 -22.47 36.16
C ALA A 742 -40.06 -21.05 35.58
N SER A 743 -38.89 -20.77 34.98
CA SER A 743 -38.55 -19.49 34.35
C SER A 743 -37.76 -19.71 33.05
N GLU A 744 -37.95 -18.82 32.07
CA GLU A 744 -37.32 -18.84 30.75
C GLU A 744 -36.53 -17.55 30.51
N LEU A 745 -35.58 -17.58 29.56
CA LEU A 745 -34.90 -16.35 29.13
C LEU A 745 -35.86 -15.45 28.35
N PRO A 746 -35.68 -14.12 28.38
CA PRO A 746 -36.50 -13.20 27.59
C PRO A 746 -36.49 -13.56 26.10
N GLU A 747 -37.65 -13.55 25.46
CA GLU A 747 -37.75 -13.73 24.00
C GLU A 747 -36.99 -12.62 23.25
N PRO A 748 -36.48 -12.88 22.03
CA PRO A 748 -35.81 -11.85 21.23
C PRO A 748 -36.75 -10.67 20.98
N SER A 749 -36.21 -9.44 21.00
CA SER A 749 -37.00 -8.22 20.81
C SER A 749 -37.76 -8.23 19.47
N GLN A 750 -38.98 -7.66 19.45
CA GLN A 750 -39.77 -7.56 18.23
C GLN A 750 -39.00 -6.79 17.14
N GLY A 751 -38.69 -7.47 16.03
CA GLY A 751 -37.92 -6.91 14.91
C GLY A 751 -36.44 -7.34 14.86
N ALA A 752 -35.93 -8.06 15.87
CA ALA A 752 -34.59 -8.63 15.82
C ALA A 752 -34.50 -9.78 14.81
N ALA A 753 -33.49 -9.73 13.94
CA ALA A 753 -33.20 -10.73 12.93
C ALA A 753 -32.08 -11.66 13.40
N LEU A 754 -32.35 -12.97 13.42
CA LEU A 754 -31.34 -13.99 13.68
C LEU A 754 -30.28 -13.96 12.58
N LYS A 755 -29.01 -13.82 12.97
CA LYS A 755 -27.87 -13.76 12.05
C LYS A 755 -27.18 -15.11 11.93
N HIS A 756 -26.81 -15.71 13.06
CA HIS A 756 -26.11 -17.00 13.12
C HIS A 756 -26.57 -17.82 14.32
N ILE A 757 -26.57 -19.14 14.16
CA ILE A 757 -26.55 -20.10 15.27
C ILE A 757 -25.19 -20.79 15.23
N ALA A 758 -24.40 -20.62 16.29
CA ALA A 758 -23.07 -21.20 16.39
C ALA A 758 -22.98 -22.26 17.50
N LEU A 759 -22.28 -23.35 17.23
CA LEU A 759 -21.82 -24.27 18.26
C LEU A 759 -20.47 -23.78 18.79
N GLY A 760 -20.41 -23.38 20.05
CA GLY A 760 -19.15 -23.08 20.72
C GLY A 760 -18.62 -24.27 21.48
N PHE A 761 -17.34 -24.60 21.27
CA PHE A 761 -16.65 -25.70 21.96
C PHE A 761 -15.30 -25.24 22.52
N GLY A 762 -15.08 -25.45 23.82
CA GLY A 762 -13.92 -24.89 24.52
C GLY A 762 -13.85 -25.22 26.01
N ILE A 763 -13.32 -24.28 26.81
CA ILE A 763 -13.19 -24.40 28.28
C ILE A 763 -13.80 -23.20 29.01
N GLN A 764 -14.33 -23.46 30.20
CA GLN A 764 -14.78 -22.47 31.17
C GLN A 764 -13.77 -22.44 32.33
N ASN A 765 -13.30 -21.25 32.71
CA ASN A 765 -12.25 -21.06 33.71
C ASN A 765 -12.83 -20.47 35.00
N TYR A 766 -12.33 -20.97 36.13
CA TYR A 766 -12.66 -20.57 37.49
C TYR A 766 -11.39 -20.36 38.32
N THR A 767 -11.50 -19.56 39.38
CA THR A 767 -10.48 -19.43 40.42
C THR A 767 -11.03 -19.84 41.77
N CYS A 768 -10.22 -20.60 42.49
CA CYS A 768 -10.48 -21.10 43.83
C CYS A 768 -9.56 -20.40 44.82
N ALA A 769 -10.15 -19.65 45.75
CA ALA A 769 -9.41 -18.90 46.76
C ALA A 769 -8.71 -19.83 47.77
N ASP A 770 -9.37 -20.93 48.12
CA ASP A 770 -8.86 -22.00 48.99
C ASP A 770 -9.60 -23.33 48.72
N THR A 771 -9.17 -24.41 49.36
CA THR A 771 -9.86 -25.71 49.33
C THR A 771 -11.27 -25.59 49.92
N ASP A 772 -12.25 -26.24 49.27
CA ASP A 772 -13.69 -26.26 49.61
C ASP A 772 -14.39 -24.88 49.57
N THR A 773 -13.78 -23.87 48.94
CA THR A 773 -14.40 -22.56 48.71
C THR A 773 -15.32 -22.56 47.48
N THR A 774 -16.22 -21.57 47.39
CA THR A 774 -17.08 -21.42 46.19
C THR A 774 -16.24 -20.93 45.00
N PRO A 775 -16.19 -21.66 43.88
CA PRO A 775 -15.41 -21.28 42.70
C PRO A 775 -15.95 -20.00 42.07
N THR A 776 -15.06 -19.05 41.74
CA THR A 776 -15.44 -17.80 41.06
C THR A 776 -15.16 -17.93 39.56
N PRO A 777 -16.14 -17.74 38.67
CA PRO A 777 -15.92 -17.80 37.22
C PRO A 777 -15.10 -16.59 36.77
N VAL A 778 -14.01 -16.84 36.02
CA VAL A 778 -13.08 -15.79 35.54
C VAL A 778 -13.21 -15.55 34.04
N GLY A 779 -13.69 -16.53 33.29
CA GLY A 779 -13.97 -16.36 31.87
C GLY A 779 -14.17 -17.68 31.13
N ALA A 780 -14.38 -17.58 29.83
CA ALA A 780 -14.53 -18.72 28.94
C ALA A 780 -13.71 -18.52 27.67
N LEU A 781 -13.35 -19.63 27.04
CA LEU A 781 -12.62 -19.64 25.77
C LEU A 781 -13.22 -20.73 24.88
N ALA A 782 -13.64 -20.41 23.66
CA ALA A 782 -14.21 -21.39 22.75
C ALA A 782 -13.99 -21.03 21.28
N VAL A 783 -13.90 -22.06 20.44
CA VAL A 783 -14.02 -21.91 18.98
C VAL A 783 -15.50 -22.05 18.61
N LEU A 784 -15.98 -21.17 17.74
CA LEU A 784 -17.37 -21.10 17.28
C LEU A 784 -17.48 -21.68 15.87
N TYR A 785 -18.48 -22.53 15.65
CA TYR A 785 -18.75 -23.20 14.38
C TYR A 785 -20.18 -22.92 13.91
N ASP A 786 -20.37 -22.57 12.64
CA ASP A 786 -21.70 -22.21 12.11
C ASP A 786 -22.57 -23.46 11.88
N VAL A 787 -23.65 -23.57 12.64
CA VAL A 787 -24.63 -24.66 12.59
C VAL A 787 -26.01 -24.17 12.15
N THR A 788 -26.13 -22.94 11.64
CA THR A 788 -27.41 -22.34 11.23
C THR A 788 -28.16 -23.22 10.22
N HIS A 789 -27.43 -23.78 9.26
CA HIS A 789 -27.98 -24.66 8.22
C HIS A 789 -28.42 -26.05 8.72
N LEU A 790 -27.99 -26.45 9.91
CA LEU A 790 -28.34 -27.72 10.56
C LEU A 790 -29.62 -27.62 11.40
N TYR A 791 -30.15 -26.41 11.64
CA TYR A 791 -31.37 -26.23 12.39
C TYR A 791 -32.54 -27.00 11.73
N PRO A 792 -33.43 -27.67 12.50
CA PRO A 792 -34.53 -28.46 11.96
C PRO A 792 -35.38 -27.71 10.92
N GLY A 793 -35.52 -28.30 9.73
CA GLY A 793 -36.36 -27.77 8.64
C GLY A 793 -35.74 -26.68 7.75
N GLN A 794 -34.47 -26.30 7.93
CA GLN A 794 -33.78 -25.32 7.06
C GLN A 794 -33.35 -25.86 5.69
N SER A 795 -32.98 -27.14 5.62
CA SER A 795 -32.46 -27.79 4.40
C SER A 795 -32.62 -29.32 4.46
N HIS A 796 -32.31 -30.02 3.36
CA HIS A 796 -32.21 -31.48 3.34
C HIS A 796 -31.12 -32.05 4.28
N SER A 797 -30.23 -31.20 4.78
CA SER A 797 -29.17 -31.53 5.76
C SER A 797 -29.46 -31.06 7.18
N SER A 798 -30.69 -30.61 7.44
CA SER A 798 -31.12 -30.28 8.81
C SER A 798 -31.14 -31.51 9.70
N LEU A 799 -30.78 -31.32 10.96
CA LEU A 799 -30.91 -32.32 12.00
C LEU A 799 -32.38 -32.48 12.42
N THR A 800 -32.71 -33.64 12.99
CA THR A 800 -33.97 -33.79 13.75
C THR A 800 -33.92 -32.96 15.03
N GLN A 801 -35.08 -32.64 15.61
CA GLN A 801 -35.16 -31.88 16.86
C GLN A 801 -34.35 -32.54 18.00
N ALA A 802 -34.37 -33.87 18.09
CA ALA A 802 -33.64 -34.63 19.09
C ALA A 802 -32.11 -34.57 18.86
N GLU A 803 -31.67 -34.74 17.62
CA GLU A 803 -30.24 -34.62 17.27
C GLU A 803 -29.72 -33.20 17.52
N TRP A 804 -30.49 -32.18 17.12
CA TRP A 804 -30.17 -30.78 17.37
C TRP A 804 -29.99 -30.47 18.85
N ALA A 805 -30.91 -30.95 19.70
CA ALA A 805 -30.82 -30.76 21.15
C ALA A 805 -29.61 -31.50 21.78
N SER A 806 -29.20 -32.63 21.20
CA SER A 806 -28.07 -33.44 21.69
C SER A 806 -26.70 -33.00 21.17
N LEU A 807 -26.63 -32.13 20.16
CA LEU A 807 -25.42 -31.80 19.42
C LEU A 807 -24.26 -31.29 20.31
N PRO A 808 -24.46 -30.40 21.30
CA PRO A 808 -23.38 -29.96 22.18
C PRO A 808 -22.80 -31.12 23.02
N GLY A 809 -23.65 -32.01 23.53
CA GLY A 809 -23.23 -33.20 24.28
C GLY A 809 -22.49 -34.21 23.41
N GLU A 810 -22.90 -34.38 22.15
CA GLU A 810 -22.19 -35.26 21.21
C GLU A 810 -20.79 -34.74 20.91
N VAL A 811 -20.63 -33.44 20.61
CA VAL A 811 -19.32 -32.84 20.33
C VAL A 811 -18.39 -32.96 21.52
N LEU A 812 -18.89 -32.64 22.71
CA LEU A 812 -18.13 -32.71 23.95
C LEU A 812 -17.60 -34.13 24.22
N ASN A 813 -18.40 -35.17 23.93
CA ASN A 813 -18.04 -36.56 24.22
C ASN A 813 -17.21 -37.23 23.11
N THR A 814 -17.19 -36.67 21.90
CA THR A 814 -16.58 -37.34 20.73
C THR A 814 -15.34 -36.63 20.18
N LEU A 815 -15.23 -35.31 20.36
CA LEU A 815 -14.14 -34.51 19.82
C LEU A 815 -13.21 -34.00 20.93
N LYS A 816 -11.93 -33.80 20.59
CA LYS A 816 -11.00 -33.12 21.47
C LYS A 816 -11.29 -31.63 21.48
N VAL A 817 -11.18 -30.99 22.65
CA VAL A 817 -11.36 -29.54 22.80
C VAL A 817 -10.42 -28.79 21.85
N PRO A 818 -10.93 -27.87 21.01
CA PRO A 818 -10.17 -27.23 19.94
C PRO A 818 -9.35 -26.04 20.48
N LEU A 819 -8.52 -26.27 21.51
CA LEU A 819 -7.65 -25.26 22.12
C LEU A 819 -6.24 -25.83 22.29
N ASN A 820 -5.23 -24.99 22.14
CA ASN A 820 -3.87 -25.35 22.52
C ASN A 820 -3.77 -25.27 24.05
N LEU A 821 -3.55 -26.41 24.71
CA LEU A 821 -3.44 -26.48 26.16
C LEU A 821 -2.07 -25.98 26.65
N ASN A 822 -2.02 -25.53 27.90
CA ASN A 822 -0.78 -25.18 28.61
C ASN A 822 0.03 -26.43 28.98
N GLU A 823 1.27 -26.24 29.45
CA GLU A 823 2.20 -27.34 29.79
C GLU A 823 1.63 -28.34 30.81
N ASN A 824 0.73 -27.86 31.69
CA ASN A 824 0.10 -28.67 32.73
C ASN A 824 -1.18 -29.37 32.25
N GLY A 825 -1.66 -29.08 31.04
CA GLY A 825 -2.89 -29.65 30.46
C GLY A 825 -4.20 -29.20 31.10
N ILE A 826 -4.16 -28.30 32.10
CA ILE A 826 -5.33 -27.90 32.91
C ILE A 826 -6.07 -26.69 32.29
N GLY A 827 -5.44 -25.94 31.37
CA GLY A 827 -6.06 -24.76 30.75
C GLY A 827 -5.47 -24.43 29.38
N ALA A 828 -5.96 -23.38 28.73
CA ALA A 828 -5.44 -22.95 27.43
C ALA A 828 -4.08 -22.24 27.55
N SER A 829 -3.29 -22.26 26.46
CA SER A 829 -2.03 -21.53 26.35
C SER A 829 -2.25 -20.02 26.48
N PRO A 830 -1.49 -19.31 27.32
CA PRO A 830 -1.66 -17.87 27.51
C PRO A 830 -1.14 -17.03 26.32
N ILE A 831 -0.30 -17.61 25.46
CA ILE A 831 0.32 -16.92 24.32
C ILE A 831 -0.42 -17.24 23.02
N LYS A 832 -0.87 -18.48 22.84
CA LYS A 832 -1.53 -18.93 21.61
C LYS A 832 -2.65 -19.92 21.92
N PRO A 833 -3.79 -19.47 22.49
CA PRO A 833 -4.84 -20.36 22.94
C PRO A 833 -5.58 -21.10 21.81
N PHE A 834 -5.73 -20.47 20.64
CA PHE A 834 -6.50 -21.02 19.52
C PHE A 834 -5.59 -21.74 18.50
N PRO A 835 -6.01 -22.93 18.02
CA PRO A 835 -5.34 -23.62 16.92
C PRO A 835 -5.59 -22.91 15.58
N LYS A 836 -5.02 -23.42 14.48
CA LYS A 836 -5.31 -22.88 13.14
C LYS A 836 -6.81 -23.02 12.84
N LYS A 837 -7.41 -21.99 12.22
CA LYS A 837 -8.83 -21.96 11.83
C LYS A 837 -9.13 -23.16 10.93
N GLN A 838 -10.02 -24.05 11.37
CA GLN A 838 -10.30 -25.30 10.68
C GLN A 838 -11.74 -25.76 10.95
N ASP A 839 -12.40 -26.28 9.92
CA ASP A 839 -13.71 -26.94 10.03
C ASP A 839 -13.64 -28.26 10.81
N ILE A 840 -14.71 -28.61 11.52
CA ILE A 840 -14.80 -29.87 12.26
C ILE A 840 -15.69 -30.89 11.53
N LYS A 841 -15.39 -32.18 11.74
CA LYS A 841 -16.23 -33.29 11.29
C LYS A 841 -16.78 -34.01 12.51
N ILE A 842 -18.10 -34.13 12.60
CA ILE A 842 -18.76 -34.96 13.61
C ILE A 842 -19.09 -36.29 12.95
N ARG A 843 -18.72 -37.42 13.57
CA ARG A 843 -18.79 -38.76 12.96
C ARG A 843 -20.19 -39.12 12.42
N ARG A 844 -21.26 -38.61 13.05
CA ARG A 844 -22.65 -38.83 12.62
C ARG A 844 -23.15 -37.87 11.54
N LEU A 845 -22.47 -36.74 11.33
CA LEU A 845 -22.76 -35.79 10.27
C LEU A 845 -21.83 -36.06 9.09
N SER A 846 -22.39 -36.45 7.95
CA SER A 846 -21.65 -36.66 6.70
C SER A 846 -21.05 -35.38 6.10
N LYS A 847 -21.35 -34.20 6.67
CA LYS A 847 -20.87 -32.87 6.25
C LYS A 847 -19.97 -32.23 7.32
N LYS A 848 -19.03 -31.40 6.86
CA LYS A 848 -18.17 -30.58 7.72
C LYS A 848 -18.96 -29.41 8.30
N ILE A 849 -18.73 -29.07 9.56
CA ILE A 849 -19.24 -27.85 10.18
C ILE A 849 -18.18 -26.78 10.05
N SER A 850 -18.56 -25.67 9.43
CA SER A 850 -17.64 -24.58 9.14
C SER A 850 -17.22 -23.82 10.39
N TYR A 851 -15.93 -23.49 10.49
CA TYR A 851 -15.45 -22.49 11.44
C TYR A 851 -16.19 -21.15 11.23
N LEU A 852 -16.50 -20.44 12.32
CA LEU A 852 -17.19 -19.14 12.31
C LEU A 852 -16.43 -18.05 13.08
N GLY A 853 -15.76 -18.39 14.18
CA GLY A 853 -15.11 -17.39 15.03
C GLY A 853 -14.58 -17.91 16.36
N HIS A 854 -14.32 -17.00 17.28
CA HIS A 854 -13.84 -17.27 18.63
C HIS A 854 -14.67 -16.55 19.69
N HIS A 855 -14.82 -17.19 20.86
CA HIS A 855 -15.29 -16.55 22.08
C HIS A 855 -14.16 -16.52 23.11
N TYR A 856 -13.90 -15.34 23.67
CA TYR A 856 -12.87 -15.12 24.69
C TYR A 856 -13.22 -13.95 25.60
N PHE A 857 -12.49 -13.76 26.69
CA PHE A 857 -12.60 -12.57 27.53
C PHE A 857 -11.42 -11.64 27.21
N ASN A 858 -11.69 -10.38 26.90
CA ASN A 858 -10.65 -9.41 26.55
C ASN A 858 -9.82 -8.99 27.78
N SER A 859 -8.82 -8.12 27.59
CA SER A 859 -7.95 -7.64 28.68
C SER A 859 -8.69 -6.90 29.81
N ALA A 860 -9.91 -6.42 29.55
CA ALA A 860 -10.78 -5.82 30.55
C ALA A 860 -11.71 -6.84 31.25
N GLY A 861 -11.57 -8.14 30.96
CA GLY A 861 -12.42 -9.20 31.52
C GLY A 861 -13.84 -9.20 30.96
N VAL A 862 -14.04 -8.63 29.76
CA VAL A 862 -15.37 -8.55 29.11
C VAL A 862 -15.52 -9.71 28.11
N PRO A 863 -16.63 -10.46 28.13
CA PRO A 863 -16.87 -11.52 27.15
C PRO A 863 -17.00 -10.93 25.75
N THR A 864 -16.22 -11.46 24.82
CA THR A 864 -16.14 -11.03 23.43
C THR A 864 -16.42 -12.21 22.53
N PHE A 865 -17.28 -12.01 21.53
CA PHE A 865 -17.52 -12.95 20.44
C PHE A 865 -17.04 -12.32 19.15
N ASP A 866 -15.94 -12.83 18.63
CA ASP A 866 -15.34 -12.41 17.38
C ASP A 866 -15.71 -13.42 16.29
N LEU A 867 -16.79 -13.14 15.55
CA LEU A 867 -17.22 -13.92 14.39
C LEU A 867 -16.44 -13.44 13.16
N ASP A 868 -15.13 -13.62 13.21
CA ASP A 868 -14.17 -13.11 12.22
C ASP A 868 -14.51 -13.52 10.78
N LYS A 869 -15.01 -14.74 10.57
CA LYS A 869 -15.44 -15.21 9.25
C LYS A 869 -16.64 -14.43 8.70
N ALA A 870 -17.52 -13.95 9.58
CA ALA A 870 -18.69 -13.16 9.23
C ALA A 870 -18.45 -11.63 9.36
N CYS A 871 -17.23 -11.21 9.74
CA CYS A 871 -16.89 -9.81 10.04
C CYS A 871 -17.81 -9.18 11.09
N GLN A 872 -18.21 -9.93 12.11
CA GLN A 872 -19.12 -9.49 13.15
C GLN A 872 -18.45 -9.63 14.53
N LEU A 873 -18.66 -8.64 15.40
CA LEU A 873 -18.08 -8.60 16.74
C LEU A 873 -19.17 -8.28 17.75
N LEU A 874 -19.24 -9.02 18.85
CA LEU A 874 -20.06 -8.67 20.01
C LEU A 874 -19.17 -8.56 21.24
N ILE A 875 -19.02 -7.34 21.75
CA ILE A 875 -18.46 -7.08 23.08
C ILE A 875 -19.63 -7.09 24.04
N ALA A 876 -19.76 -8.17 24.79
CA ALA A 876 -20.96 -8.50 25.53
C ALA A 876 -20.90 -8.09 27.01
N LYS A 877 -22.07 -7.82 27.58
CA LYS A 877 -22.32 -7.81 29.02
C LYS A 877 -23.48 -8.75 29.33
N LYS A 878 -23.46 -9.36 30.52
CA LYS A 878 -24.58 -10.17 30.98
C LYS A 878 -25.80 -9.28 31.22
N ILE A 879 -26.91 -9.60 30.56
CA ILE A 879 -28.22 -8.98 30.78
C ILE A 879 -29.05 -9.87 31.69
N ASP A 880 -29.13 -11.17 31.39
CA ASP A 880 -29.92 -12.13 32.17
C ASP A 880 -29.28 -13.54 32.20
N GLY A 881 -29.76 -14.42 33.07
CA GLY A 881 -29.32 -15.82 33.10
C GLY A 881 -30.17 -16.71 34.00
N ILE A 882 -30.35 -17.95 33.57
CA ILE A 882 -31.14 -18.98 34.27
C ILE A 882 -30.33 -20.28 34.38
N LYS A 883 -30.67 -21.14 35.37
CA LYS A 883 -30.05 -22.46 35.49
C LYS A 883 -30.37 -23.31 34.25
N ALA A 884 -29.34 -24.00 33.75
CA ALA A 884 -29.51 -24.99 32.70
C ALA A 884 -30.47 -26.12 33.16
N PRO A 885 -31.17 -26.79 32.24
CA PRO A 885 -32.07 -27.88 32.59
C PRO A 885 -31.33 -28.98 33.36
N GLY A 886 -31.99 -29.62 34.34
CA GLY A 886 -31.40 -30.76 35.06
C GLY A 886 -31.06 -31.96 34.17
N SER A 887 -31.62 -32.02 32.96
CA SER A 887 -31.31 -33.01 31.93
C SER A 887 -30.10 -32.66 31.07
N SER A 888 -29.45 -31.50 31.28
CA SER A 888 -28.26 -31.12 30.51
C SER A 888 -27.09 -32.09 30.75
N PRO A 889 -26.30 -32.44 29.72
CA PRO A 889 -25.18 -33.36 29.88
C PRO A 889 -24.10 -32.82 30.85
N SER A 890 -23.68 -33.65 31.80
CA SER A 890 -22.61 -33.29 32.76
C SER A 890 -21.19 -33.33 32.18
N GLY A 891 -21.03 -33.83 30.95
CA GLY A 891 -19.74 -33.98 30.28
C GLY A 891 -18.83 -35.07 30.86
N PRO A 892 -17.63 -35.23 30.29
CA PRO A 892 -16.65 -36.24 30.71
C PRO A 892 -16.22 -36.10 32.18
N ASP A 893 -16.21 -34.87 32.69
CA ASP A 893 -15.73 -34.54 34.03
C ASP A 893 -16.83 -34.62 35.11
N GLY A 894 -18.09 -34.84 34.70
CA GLY A 894 -19.22 -35.03 35.61
C GLY A 894 -19.63 -33.79 36.41
N THR A 895 -19.21 -32.59 36.02
CA THR A 895 -19.39 -31.37 36.81
C THR A 895 -20.76 -30.69 36.64
N GLY A 896 -21.48 -31.02 35.57
CA GLY A 896 -22.77 -30.40 35.24
C GLY A 896 -22.64 -29.23 34.26
N ALA A 897 -23.76 -28.76 33.71
CA ALA A 897 -23.77 -27.75 32.66
C ALA A 897 -23.78 -26.31 33.20
N VAL A 898 -23.09 -25.40 32.50
CA VAL A 898 -23.14 -23.95 32.80
C VAL A 898 -24.52 -23.36 32.50
N ASP A 899 -24.89 -22.33 33.26
CA ASP A 899 -26.16 -21.61 33.14
C ASP A 899 -26.42 -21.07 31.72
N TRP A 900 -27.69 -20.98 31.32
CA TRP A 900 -28.08 -20.29 30.10
C TRP A 900 -28.00 -18.78 30.33
N LEU A 901 -27.52 -18.03 29.34
CA LEU A 901 -27.27 -16.59 29.47
C LEU A 901 -27.88 -15.82 28.32
N PHE A 902 -28.39 -14.62 28.64
CA PHE A 902 -28.68 -13.59 27.67
C PHE A 902 -27.62 -12.48 27.82
N LEU A 903 -26.88 -12.24 26.74
CA LEU A 903 -25.78 -11.30 26.70
C LEU A 903 -26.08 -10.24 25.64
N GLY A 904 -25.94 -8.96 25.96
CA GLY A 904 -26.13 -7.88 24.99
C GLY A 904 -24.94 -6.94 24.92
N ASP A 905 -25.03 -5.95 24.04
CA ASP A 905 -23.93 -5.04 23.77
C ASP A 905 -23.47 -4.25 25.01
N ALA A 906 -22.17 -4.29 25.26
CA ALA A 906 -21.45 -3.52 26.28
C ALA A 906 -20.82 -2.24 25.71
N GLY A 907 -20.93 -2.00 24.39
CA GLY A 907 -20.31 -0.92 23.65
C GLY A 907 -19.14 -1.44 22.81
N GLY A 908 -19.10 -1.02 21.53
CA GLY A 908 -18.05 -1.42 20.58
C GLY A 908 -18.38 -2.67 19.75
N SER A 909 -19.62 -3.17 19.82
CA SER A 909 -20.08 -4.28 18.98
C SER A 909 -20.35 -3.84 17.53
N HIS A 910 -20.24 -4.79 16.60
CA HIS A 910 -20.45 -4.60 15.17
C HIS A 910 -21.23 -5.76 14.55
N GLY A 911 -22.38 -5.45 13.95
CA GLY A 911 -23.19 -6.40 13.18
C GLY A 911 -24.03 -7.38 14.00
N ILE A 912 -23.76 -7.50 15.31
CA ILE A 912 -24.53 -8.25 16.30
C ILE A 912 -24.80 -7.32 17.49
N SER A 913 -26.03 -7.29 18.00
CA SER A 913 -26.40 -6.51 19.19
C SER A 913 -26.51 -7.37 20.44
N PHE A 914 -26.89 -8.65 20.30
CA PHE A 914 -27.00 -9.57 21.44
C PHE A 914 -26.88 -11.04 21.04
N VAL A 915 -26.58 -11.88 22.02
CA VAL A 915 -26.46 -13.33 21.88
C VAL A 915 -27.10 -14.06 23.07
N TYR A 916 -27.73 -15.20 22.78
CA TYR A 916 -28.16 -16.15 23.81
C TYR A 916 -27.23 -17.36 23.83
N ARG A 917 -26.79 -17.76 25.03
CA ARG A 917 -26.12 -19.05 25.27
C ARG A 917 -27.15 -20.03 25.83
N VAL A 918 -27.45 -21.06 25.06
CA VAL A 918 -28.47 -22.09 25.38
C VAL A 918 -27.96 -23.48 25.02
N LEU A 919 -28.70 -24.53 25.41
CA LEU A 919 -28.31 -25.94 25.19
C LEU A 919 -26.86 -26.22 25.63
N THR A 920 -26.55 -25.82 26.86
CA THR A 920 -25.22 -25.99 27.46
C THR A 920 -24.99 -27.44 27.90
N ALA A 921 -23.78 -27.94 27.65
CA ALA A 921 -23.28 -29.23 28.10
C ALA A 921 -21.95 -29.02 28.82
N SER A 922 -21.85 -29.51 30.06
CA SER A 922 -20.68 -29.37 30.94
C SER A 922 -20.28 -27.91 31.23
N GLY A 923 -19.12 -27.74 31.86
CA GLY A 923 -18.47 -26.46 32.11
C GLY A 923 -18.66 -25.89 33.51
N ALA A 924 -19.44 -26.55 34.38
CA ALA A 924 -19.44 -26.22 35.81
C ALA A 924 -18.09 -26.63 36.44
N SER A 925 -17.71 -25.97 37.53
CA SER A 925 -16.44 -26.23 38.23
C SER A 925 -16.43 -27.63 38.88
N HIS A 926 -15.24 -28.22 39.04
CA HIS A 926 -15.03 -29.49 39.76
C HIS A 926 -15.24 -29.40 41.28
N GLY A 927 -15.61 -28.22 41.79
CA GLY A 927 -15.51 -27.86 43.19
C GLY A 927 -14.05 -27.54 43.53
N CYS A 928 -13.81 -26.52 44.36
CA CYS A 928 -12.45 -26.08 44.69
C CYS A 928 -11.69 -27.10 45.55
N LYS A 929 -11.24 -28.21 44.96
CA LYS A 929 -10.49 -29.27 45.65
C LYS A 929 -9.07 -28.84 46.01
N THR A 930 -8.54 -27.85 45.30
CA THR A 930 -7.25 -27.22 45.56
C THR A 930 -7.34 -25.72 45.29
N LYS A 931 -6.50 -24.95 45.99
CA LYS A 931 -6.31 -23.53 45.69
C LYS A 931 -5.65 -23.35 44.32
N GLY A 932 -6.24 -22.53 43.46
CA GLY A 932 -5.69 -22.27 42.12
C GLY A 932 -6.74 -22.09 41.04
N VAL A 933 -6.37 -22.44 39.80
CA VAL A 933 -7.21 -22.33 38.61
C VAL A 933 -7.88 -23.67 38.34
N ASP A 934 -9.17 -23.63 38.07
CA ASP A 934 -9.97 -24.77 37.63
C ASP A 934 -10.50 -24.49 36.22
N SER A 935 -10.31 -25.41 35.28
CA SER A 935 -10.88 -25.28 33.93
C SER A 935 -11.62 -26.55 33.54
N THR A 936 -12.81 -26.37 32.99
CA THR A 936 -13.68 -27.48 32.59
C THR A 936 -14.09 -27.34 31.13
N SER A 937 -14.03 -28.44 30.39
CA SER A 937 -14.49 -28.46 29.00
C SER A 937 -16.01 -28.24 28.91
N TYR A 938 -16.45 -27.47 27.92
CA TYR A 938 -17.88 -27.20 27.72
C TYR A 938 -18.21 -27.03 26.23
N ALA A 939 -19.47 -27.32 25.90
CA ALA A 939 -20.06 -27.00 24.61
C ALA A 939 -21.41 -26.31 24.80
N ALA A 940 -21.75 -25.36 23.94
CA ALA A 940 -23.03 -24.63 24.01
C ALA A 940 -23.46 -24.10 22.63
N MET A 941 -24.75 -23.84 22.48
CA MET A 941 -25.29 -23.13 21.32
C MET A 941 -25.39 -21.63 21.59
N TYR A 942 -24.91 -20.83 20.64
CA TYR A 942 -24.93 -19.38 20.66
C TYR A 942 -25.81 -18.85 19.54
N TRP A 943 -26.86 -18.11 19.90
CA TRP A 943 -27.84 -17.55 18.95
C TRP A 943 -27.64 -16.04 18.84
N PHE A 944 -27.09 -15.58 17.72
CA PHE A 944 -26.67 -14.19 17.50
C PHE A 944 -27.74 -13.40 16.73
N TYR A 945 -28.10 -12.23 17.26
CA TYR A 945 -29.10 -11.33 16.67
C TYR A 945 -28.51 -9.93 16.45
N ASN A 946 -29.11 -9.18 15.53
CA ASN A 946 -28.72 -7.79 15.22
C ASN A 946 -29.30 -6.74 16.15
#